data_AF-A0A319DHG8-F1
#
_entry.id   AF-A0A319DHG8-F1
#
_cell.length_a   1.000
_cell.length_b   1.000
_cell.length_c   1.000
_cell.angle_alpha   90.00
_cell.angle_beta   90.00
_cell.angle_gamma   90.00
#
_symmetry.space_group_name_H-M   'P 1'
#
loop_
_entity.id
_entity.type
_entity.pdbx_description
1 polymer ?
#
loop_
_entity_poly.entity_id
_entity_poly.type
_entity_poly.pdbx_seq_one_letter_code
_entity_poly.pdbx_strand_id
1 'polypeptide(L)'
;MKLFNPLRRCSPALHRLRSSPADAFDHTWEFTRRYFFTVSVMALFGAKLLHLYAHIHSLPSSKFLLWGVTFFFQDVVLTLLIRYFTQKFQWRSVAAASALVIVPFSLIMSGMTAANTSFYVVTGAEIHWRQAATFHRDAAAMRTLLTGLTGFLIVEGILLTVAWFVANPLHRIVGGILTILAQPFKCLATCFHALRARSKPLPDPEIYEQIAVDDYLDDKSDDGSSIHLLEPYGEVAPVKRSHPTLIKLAVWVPTLALVLLRVVRPWDPAFMFLSEALPIAPFVGGHRHSPVRAGGLPGDYAWLEGQQTLNKVPNWHWIPEDGLPGFEDWNRTEKHRMHYDPEKDPLHISNLQSPVLESLQGALSSGKVNIKHVILIKLESTRSDVFPLRNDSFLWNRVAQTWPDKKLPDEAQKLLANLTRTAEFLTGFDSGFGHDMVQDYGRQSYGGISARNAVTTGTYTLKSLVGTVCGVTPLVADFNREYDHHIYQPCMPHVLDAFNRQPDVAANGTDADPADFRSWPWYSTWMQSVTTTYDNQDQLTPKMGFTHEVITKESLASPNATHPIRSKEVNYYGYADKVLGDYVRDALDDAERNHERLFLTHLTGTTHHPWGMPNGTYEQMVSSQRTNSNEDVNKYLNTVGYIDEWLAEIINILTEKGVVDETLIVMAGDHGLSLPNDGGVTPYDNPHIGSFHIPLVFAHPHLPQTEITTPVITQQVVPTVLDLLSQSSSLSPNSTEAAEDLLSIYEGQSMIRDLVPEDHGRQNWQFTVMNTGGSWLAVRSAAKPAYRLVIPLVDDVEWRFTDVEKDPQEKNPVKDFNLVDLAKTIEKDHGTDAVDWVRDAAHVAEWWVTENWHLYRYRRKPKP
;
A
#
# COMPACT_ATOMS: atom_id res chain seq x y z
N MET A 1 50.65 -3.97 -25.44
CA MET A 1 50.67 -4.77 -26.70
C MET A 1 50.52 -6.24 -26.30
N LYS A 2 49.45 -7.00 -26.54
CA LYS A 2 48.19 -6.86 -27.29
C LYS A 2 47.08 -7.38 -26.36
N LEU A 3 46.15 -6.49 -25.99
CA LEU A 3 44.93 -6.85 -25.28
C LEU A 3 43.93 -7.50 -26.24
N PHE A 4 43.16 -8.42 -25.65
CA PHE A 4 42.04 -9.17 -26.20
C PHE A 4 41.11 -8.31 -27.08
N ASN A 5 40.95 -8.71 -28.34
CA ASN A 5 39.91 -8.18 -29.21
C ASN A 5 38.81 -9.25 -29.37
N PRO A 6 37.69 -9.17 -28.61
CA PRO A 6 36.63 -10.19 -28.60
C PRO A 6 35.93 -10.36 -29.96
N LEU A 7 36.03 -9.37 -30.86
CA LEU A 7 35.41 -9.40 -32.19
C LEU A 7 35.99 -10.47 -33.13
N ARG A 8 37.22 -10.97 -32.89
CA ARG A 8 37.82 -12.01 -33.75
C ARG A 8 37.35 -13.44 -33.45
N ARG A 9 36.79 -13.71 -32.27
CA ARG A 9 36.21 -15.04 -31.93
C ARG A 9 34.77 -15.23 -32.40
N CYS A 10 34.04 -14.14 -32.67
CA CYS A 10 32.64 -14.21 -33.12
C CYS A 10 32.47 -14.31 -34.65
N SER A 11 33.50 -13.97 -35.43
CA SER A 11 33.46 -13.97 -36.91
C SER A 11 33.08 -15.32 -37.55
N PRO A 12 33.60 -16.49 -37.09
CA PRO A 12 33.21 -17.80 -37.65
C PRO A 12 31.76 -18.19 -37.34
N ALA A 13 31.26 -17.82 -36.15
CA ALA A 13 29.89 -18.11 -35.73
C ALA A 13 28.87 -17.23 -36.49
N LEU A 14 29.18 -15.94 -36.69
CA LEU A 14 28.40 -15.01 -37.50
C LEU A 14 28.39 -15.41 -38.99
N HIS A 15 29.51 -15.91 -39.51
CA HIS A 15 29.58 -16.43 -40.88
C HIS A 15 28.74 -17.70 -41.05
N ARG A 16 28.79 -18.65 -40.09
CA ARG A 16 27.95 -19.87 -40.10
C ARG A 16 26.47 -19.55 -39.96
N LEU A 17 26.09 -18.60 -39.10
CA LEU A 17 24.70 -18.14 -38.95
C LEU A 17 24.15 -17.57 -40.27
N ARG A 18 24.99 -16.86 -41.03
CA ARG A 18 24.63 -16.26 -42.33
C ARG A 18 24.58 -17.28 -43.48
N SER A 19 25.43 -18.31 -43.45
CA SER A 19 25.53 -19.29 -44.55
C SER A 19 24.64 -20.53 -44.36
N SER A 20 24.38 -20.95 -43.12
CA SER A 20 23.49 -22.07 -42.78
C SER A 20 22.85 -21.84 -41.41
N PRO A 21 21.71 -21.13 -41.36
CA PRO A 21 20.98 -20.88 -40.11
C PRO A 21 20.57 -22.16 -39.37
N ALA A 22 20.29 -23.24 -40.12
CA ALA A 22 19.92 -24.54 -39.56
C ALA A 22 21.10 -25.22 -38.85
N ASP A 23 22.29 -25.23 -39.43
CA ASP A 23 23.47 -25.83 -38.79
C ASP A 23 23.94 -25.01 -37.58
N ALA A 24 23.79 -23.70 -37.64
CA ALA A 24 24.06 -22.82 -36.50
C ALA A 24 23.08 -23.08 -35.34
N PHE A 25 21.81 -23.31 -35.64
CA PHE A 25 20.82 -23.71 -34.64
C PHE A 25 21.17 -25.07 -34.02
N ASP A 26 21.44 -26.10 -34.82
CA ASP A 26 21.76 -27.44 -34.30
C ASP A 26 23.01 -27.45 -33.40
N HIS A 27 24.05 -26.68 -33.76
CA HIS A 27 25.26 -26.55 -32.93
C HIS A 27 25.04 -25.80 -31.62
N THR A 28 24.22 -24.74 -31.64
CA THR A 28 24.00 -23.89 -30.46
C THR A 28 22.92 -24.46 -29.55
N TRP A 29 21.89 -25.09 -30.11
CA TRP A 29 20.75 -25.64 -29.39
C TRP A 29 21.17 -26.68 -28.35
N GLU A 30 22.19 -27.50 -28.63
CA GLU A 30 22.66 -28.53 -27.71
C GLU A 30 23.14 -27.97 -26.37
N PHE A 31 23.84 -26.83 -26.40
CA PHE A 31 24.24 -26.11 -25.22
C PHE A 31 23.07 -25.30 -24.65
N THR A 32 22.41 -24.53 -25.53
CA THR A 32 21.35 -23.57 -25.20
C THR A 32 20.17 -24.22 -24.47
N ARG A 33 19.74 -25.43 -24.89
CA ARG A 33 18.62 -26.15 -24.25
C ARG A 33 18.92 -26.56 -22.80
N ARG A 34 20.17 -26.95 -22.51
CA ARG A 34 20.61 -27.33 -21.16
C ARG A 34 20.75 -26.11 -20.27
N TYR A 35 21.29 -25.03 -20.83
CA TYR A 35 21.46 -23.76 -20.15
C TYR A 35 20.11 -23.16 -19.75
N PHE A 36 19.19 -22.96 -20.70
CA PHE A 36 17.90 -22.33 -20.40
C PHE A 36 16.94 -23.21 -19.60
N PHE A 37 17.06 -24.55 -19.69
CA PHE A 37 16.44 -25.46 -18.71
C PHE A 37 16.90 -25.12 -17.29
N THR A 38 18.21 -24.99 -17.10
CA THR A 38 18.82 -24.76 -15.79
C THR A 38 18.48 -23.38 -15.24
N VAL A 39 18.51 -22.34 -16.08
CA VAL A 39 18.01 -21.00 -15.74
C VAL A 39 16.57 -21.08 -15.24
N SER A 40 15.69 -21.77 -15.96
CA SER A 40 14.28 -21.91 -15.58
C SER A 40 14.10 -22.62 -14.23
N VAL A 41 14.81 -23.73 -13.99
CA VAL A 41 14.72 -24.47 -12.73
C VAL A 41 15.26 -23.64 -11.57
N MET A 42 16.42 -23.01 -11.74
CA MET A 42 16.98 -22.14 -10.70
C MET A 42 16.07 -20.96 -10.39
N ALA A 43 15.48 -20.33 -11.40
CA ALA A 43 14.54 -19.24 -11.23
C ALA A 43 13.27 -19.70 -10.49
N LEU A 44 12.61 -20.77 -10.93
CA LEU A 44 11.40 -21.32 -10.29
C LEU A 44 11.62 -21.64 -8.81
N PHE A 45 12.65 -22.43 -8.50
CA PHE A 45 12.93 -22.83 -7.12
C PHE A 45 13.48 -21.67 -6.29
N GLY A 46 14.28 -20.77 -6.88
CA GLY A 46 14.76 -19.56 -6.21
C GLY A 46 13.61 -18.65 -5.78
N ALA A 47 12.66 -18.40 -6.70
CA ALA A 47 11.44 -17.66 -6.40
C ALA A 47 10.59 -18.36 -5.32
N LYS A 48 10.41 -19.68 -5.42
CA LYS A 48 9.65 -20.44 -4.41
C LYS A 48 10.30 -20.39 -3.03
N LEU A 49 11.62 -20.49 -2.95
CA LEU A 49 12.35 -20.41 -1.68
C LEU A 49 12.23 -19.02 -1.05
N LEU A 50 12.34 -17.96 -1.85
CA LEU A 50 12.12 -16.59 -1.38
C LEU A 50 10.69 -16.42 -0.86
N HIS A 51 9.70 -16.89 -1.61
CA HIS A 51 8.29 -16.84 -1.24
C HIS A 51 7.99 -17.57 0.08
N LEU A 52 8.50 -18.80 0.24
CA LEU A 52 8.34 -19.53 1.49
C LEU A 52 9.12 -18.90 2.65
N TYR A 53 10.25 -18.24 2.38
CA TYR A 53 11.02 -17.51 3.39
C TYR A 53 10.30 -16.26 3.87
N ALA A 54 9.73 -15.47 2.94
CA ALA A 54 8.95 -14.27 3.25
C ALA A 54 7.76 -14.59 4.17
N HIS A 55 7.16 -15.77 4.01
CA HIS A 55 5.99 -16.24 4.77
C HIS A 55 6.30 -17.35 5.79
N ILE A 56 7.56 -17.52 6.21
CA ILE A 56 7.96 -18.63 7.10
C ILE A 56 7.29 -18.57 8.47
N HIS A 57 6.92 -17.35 8.92
CA HIS A 57 6.27 -17.09 10.19
C HIS A 57 4.74 -16.95 10.07
N SER A 58 4.19 -17.19 8.89
CA SER A 58 2.77 -16.95 8.55
C SER A 58 1.93 -18.21 8.61
N LEU A 59 2.55 -19.35 8.92
CA LEU A 59 1.92 -20.61 9.22
C LEU A 59 2.53 -21.24 10.48
N PRO A 60 1.75 -21.99 11.27
CA PRO A 60 2.29 -22.77 12.37
C PRO A 60 3.37 -23.74 11.90
N SER A 61 4.49 -23.82 12.63
CA SER A 61 5.66 -24.63 12.23
C SER A 61 5.31 -26.10 12.00
N SER A 62 4.34 -26.65 12.74
CA SER A 62 3.85 -28.02 12.55
C SER A 62 3.20 -28.23 11.17
N LYS A 63 2.39 -27.27 10.70
CA LYS A 63 1.77 -27.30 9.38
C LYS A 63 2.81 -27.11 8.28
N PHE A 64 3.76 -26.21 8.47
CA PHE A 64 4.85 -25.99 7.52
C PHE A 64 5.71 -27.25 7.37
N LEU A 65 6.06 -27.93 8.47
CA LEU A 65 6.82 -29.18 8.41
C LEU A 65 6.04 -30.33 7.75
N LEU A 66 4.74 -30.45 8.03
CA LEU A 66 3.91 -31.52 7.48
C LEU A 66 3.61 -31.33 5.98
N TRP A 67 3.28 -30.11 5.58
CA TRP A 67 2.81 -29.81 4.23
C TRP A 67 3.84 -29.12 3.33
N GLY A 68 4.96 -28.63 3.87
CA GLY A 68 5.91 -27.77 3.14
C GLY A 68 6.45 -28.38 1.84
N VAL A 69 6.67 -29.70 1.82
CA VAL A 69 7.10 -30.43 0.61
C VAL A 69 6.08 -30.29 -0.53
N THR A 70 4.78 -30.20 -0.20
CA THR A 70 3.71 -30.07 -1.20
C THR A 70 3.64 -28.68 -1.84
N PHE A 71 4.27 -27.66 -1.26
CA PHE A 71 4.31 -26.31 -1.83
C PHE A 71 5.13 -26.25 -3.12
N PHE A 72 6.05 -27.19 -3.34
CA PHE A 72 6.84 -27.32 -4.56
C PHE A 72 6.14 -28.13 -5.67
N PHE A 73 4.90 -28.57 -5.45
CA PHE A 73 4.22 -29.47 -6.41
C PHE A 73 4.12 -28.86 -7.81
N GLN A 74 3.70 -27.59 -7.91
CA GLN A 74 3.59 -26.90 -9.20
C GLN A 74 4.97 -26.72 -9.85
N ASP A 75 5.99 -26.34 -9.07
CA ASP A 75 7.36 -26.14 -9.54
C ASP A 75 7.98 -27.44 -10.09
N VAL A 76 7.71 -28.58 -9.44
CA VAL A 76 8.13 -29.91 -9.90
C VAL A 76 7.43 -30.27 -11.22
N VAL A 77 6.12 -30.05 -11.33
CA VAL A 77 5.36 -30.31 -12.57
C VAL A 77 5.88 -29.45 -13.72
N LEU A 78 6.08 -28.15 -13.49
CA LEU A 78 6.66 -27.23 -14.48
C LEU A 78 8.07 -27.65 -14.88
N THR A 79 8.90 -28.06 -13.92
CA THR A 79 10.26 -28.55 -14.20
C THR A 79 10.27 -29.77 -15.10
N LEU A 80 9.37 -30.75 -14.86
CA LEU A 80 9.24 -31.93 -15.70
C LEU A 80 8.73 -31.57 -17.11
N LEU A 81 7.79 -30.61 -17.21
CA LEU A 81 7.27 -30.10 -18.49
C LEU A 81 8.37 -29.38 -19.30
N ILE A 82 9.11 -28.46 -18.68
CA ILE A 82 10.25 -27.77 -19.31
C ILE A 82 11.29 -28.81 -19.74
N ARG A 83 11.60 -29.79 -18.89
CA ARG A 83 12.54 -30.86 -19.22
C ARG A 83 12.12 -31.67 -20.44
N TYR A 84 10.81 -31.91 -20.62
CA TYR A 84 10.27 -32.57 -21.79
C TYR A 84 10.52 -31.75 -23.06
N PHE A 85 10.26 -30.44 -23.03
CA PHE A 85 10.52 -29.55 -24.16
C PHE A 85 12.00 -29.27 -24.44
N THR A 86 12.91 -29.57 -23.50
CA THR A 86 14.37 -29.47 -23.74
C THR A 86 15.03 -30.80 -24.10
N GLN A 87 14.25 -31.84 -24.42
CA GLN A 87 14.78 -33.10 -24.97
C GLN A 87 15.32 -32.92 -26.39
N LYS A 88 16.14 -33.88 -26.83
CA LYS A 88 16.50 -34.00 -28.25
C LYS A 88 15.28 -34.49 -29.02
N PHE A 89 14.78 -33.67 -29.93
CA PHE A 89 13.73 -34.06 -30.87
C PHE A 89 14.36 -34.44 -32.21
N GLN A 90 13.87 -35.53 -32.80
CA GLN A 90 14.23 -35.99 -34.14
C GLN A 90 13.82 -34.98 -35.22
N TRP A 91 12.72 -34.25 -34.99
CA TRP A 91 12.21 -33.27 -35.94
C TRP A 91 12.67 -31.85 -35.58
N ARG A 92 13.46 -31.25 -36.47
CA ARG A 92 14.00 -29.89 -36.33
C ARG A 92 12.91 -28.83 -36.07
N SER A 93 11.74 -28.95 -36.69
CA SER A 93 10.61 -28.04 -36.46
C SER A 93 10.12 -28.07 -35.01
N VAL A 94 10.12 -29.24 -34.37
CA VAL A 94 9.73 -29.41 -32.96
C VAL A 94 10.80 -28.86 -32.04
N ALA A 95 12.08 -29.07 -32.36
CA ALA A 95 13.19 -28.47 -31.62
C ALA A 95 13.18 -26.93 -31.69
N ALA A 96 12.95 -26.36 -32.88
CA ALA A 96 12.83 -24.92 -33.07
C ALA A 96 11.60 -24.34 -32.36
N ALA A 97 10.43 -24.99 -32.43
CA ALA A 97 9.25 -24.58 -31.68
C ALA A 97 9.49 -24.63 -30.17
N SER A 98 10.17 -25.65 -29.67
CA SER A 98 10.54 -25.75 -28.26
C SER A 98 11.49 -24.63 -27.83
N ALA A 99 12.47 -24.27 -28.67
CA ALA A 99 13.35 -23.14 -28.43
C ALA A 99 12.60 -21.81 -28.34
N LEU A 100 11.62 -21.58 -29.21
CA LEU A 100 10.79 -20.37 -29.21
C LEU A 100 9.92 -20.23 -27.95
N VAL A 101 9.63 -21.33 -27.25
CA VAL A 101 8.85 -21.30 -26.00
C VAL A 101 9.78 -21.21 -24.79
N ILE A 102 10.79 -22.08 -24.71
CA ILE A 102 11.62 -22.22 -23.50
C ILE A 102 12.57 -21.04 -23.32
N VAL A 103 13.15 -20.48 -24.39
CA VAL A 103 14.10 -19.37 -24.26
C VAL A 103 13.40 -18.12 -23.69
N PRO A 104 12.29 -17.63 -24.25
CA PRO A 104 11.57 -16.50 -23.66
C PRO A 104 11.04 -16.81 -22.26
N PHE A 105 10.46 -17.99 -22.05
CA PHE A 105 9.97 -18.40 -20.72
C PHE A 105 11.08 -18.33 -19.68
N SER A 106 12.27 -18.88 -19.98
CA SER A 106 13.39 -18.90 -19.05
C SER A 106 13.91 -17.51 -18.67
N LEU A 107 13.96 -16.59 -19.64
CA LEU A 107 14.39 -15.20 -19.43
C LEU A 107 13.35 -14.37 -18.67
N ILE A 108 12.07 -14.59 -18.96
CA ILE A 108 10.98 -13.96 -18.20
C ILE A 108 11.02 -14.47 -16.76
N MET A 109 11.17 -15.78 -16.57
CA MET A 109 11.24 -16.40 -15.24
C MET A 109 12.45 -15.92 -14.43
N SER A 110 13.65 -15.83 -15.03
CA SER A 110 14.83 -15.30 -14.34
C SER A 110 14.62 -13.84 -13.96
N GLY A 111 14.14 -13.02 -14.89
CA GLY A 111 13.80 -11.62 -14.64
C GLY A 111 12.78 -11.45 -13.51
N MET A 112 11.66 -12.18 -13.53
CA MET A 112 10.66 -12.09 -12.45
C MET A 112 11.26 -12.50 -11.10
N THR A 113 12.11 -13.53 -11.06
CA THR A 113 12.79 -13.98 -9.83
C THR A 113 13.79 -12.95 -9.32
N ALA A 114 14.58 -12.36 -10.21
CA ALA A 114 15.53 -11.31 -9.89
C ALA A 114 14.82 -10.04 -9.39
N ALA A 115 13.68 -9.69 -10.00
CA ALA A 115 12.86 -8.57 -9.58
C ALA A 115 12.29 -8.81 -8.18
N ASN A 116 11.69 -9.98 -7.91
CA ASN A 116 11.15 -10.30 -6.59
C ASN A 116 12.24 -10.31 -5.51
N THR A 117 13.42 -10.86 -5.82
CA THR A 117 14.56 -10.89 -4.88
C THR A 117 15.08 -9.49 -4.59
N SER A 118 15.27 -8.67 -5.62
CA SER A 118 15.74 -7.29 -5.46
C SER A 118 14.73 -6.46 -4.67
N PHE A 119 13.45 -6.56 -5.02
CA PHE A 119 12.36 -5.87 -4.34
C PHE A 119 12.26 -6.27 -2.86
N TYR A 120 12.36 -7.57 -2.55
CA TYR A 120 12.36 -8.07 -1.17
C TYR A 120 13.55 -7.56 -0.36
N VAL A 121 14.74 -7.50 -0.96
CA VAL A 121 15.94 -6.95 -0.28
C VAL A 121 15.79 -5.46 0.02
N VAL A 122 15.13 -4.69 -0.85
CA VAL A 122 14.96 -3.24 -0.70
C VAL A 122 13.79 -2.89 0.23
N THR A 123 12.67 -3.61 0.12
CA THR A 123 11.41 -3.25 0.77
C THR A 123 11.05 -4.13 1.97
N GLY A 124 11.63 -5.33 2.05
CA GLY A 124 11.20 -6.37 3.00
C GLY A 124 9.89 -7.07 2.62
N ALA A 125 9.29 -6.72 1.48
CA ALA A 125 8.02 -7.27 0.99
C ALA A 125 8.21 -7.97 -0.37
N GLU A 126 7.30 -8.89 -0.71
CA GLU A 126 7.26 -9.50 -2.05
C GLU A 126 6.40 -8.67 -3.01
N ILE A 127 6.64 -8.82 -4.31
CA ILE A 127 5.78 -8.22 -5.33
C ILE A 127 4.46 -9.01 -5.39
N HIS A 128 3.32 -8.33 -5.20
CA HIS A 128 2.00 -8.92 -5.36
C HIS A 128 1.68 -9.21 -6.84
N TRP A 129 2.17 -10.32 -7.38
CA TRP A 129 2.05 -10.67 -8.80
C TRP A 129 0.59 -10.84 -9.27
N ARG A 130 -0.35 -11.16 -8.38
CA ARG A 130 -1.81 -11.16 -8.66
C ARG A 130 -2.38 -9.77 -8.98
N GLN A 131 -1.67 -8.73 -8.53
CA GLN A 131 -2.01 -7.33 -8.71
C GLN A 131 -1.03 -6.62 -9.67
N ALA A 132 -0.18 -7.36 -10.39
CA ALA A 132 0.80 -6.77 -11.32
C ALA A 132 0.17 -5.85 -12.39
N ALA A 133 -1.10 -6.08 -12.73
CA ALA A 133 -1.84 -5.23 -13.66
C ALA A 133 -2.12 -3.82 -13.13
N THR A 134 -2.10 -3.58 -11.83
CA THR A 134 -2.31 -2.25 -11.23
C THR A 134 -1.02 -1.65 -10.67
N PHE A 135 0.02 -2.46 -10.43
CA PHE A 135 1.32 -2.02 -9.91
C PHE A 135 1.95 -0.84 -10.68
N HIS A 136 1.82 -0.81 -12.01
CA HIS A 136 2.38 0.26 -12.84
C HIS A 136 1.70 1.62 -12.70
N ARG A 137 0.56 1.68 -12.01
CA ARG A 137 -0.20 2.91 -11.80
C ARG A 137 0.38 3.76 -10.66
N ASP A 138 1.12 3.17 -9.73
CA ASP A 138 1.79 3.91 -8.68
C ASP A 138 3.21 4.33 -9.07
N ALA A 139 3.43 5.64 -9.17
CA ALA A 139 4.72 6.22 -9.51
C ALA A 139 5.77 5.98 -8.42
N ALA A 140 5.36 5.93 -7.15
CA ALA A 140 6.23 5.61 -6.03
C ALA A 140 6.67 4.14 -6.09
N ALA A 141 5.73 3.21 -6.25
CA ALA A 141 6.05 1.79 -6.47
C ALA A 141 6.96 1.57 -7.69
N MET A 142 6.69 2.26 -8.81
CA MET A 142 7.52 2.16 -10.02
C MET A 142 8.93 2.75 -9.82
N ARG A 143 9.05 3.89 -9.13
CA ARG A 143 10.35 4.47 -8.75
C ARG A 143 11.12 3.53 -7.83
N THR A 144 10.47 2.93 -6.84
CA THR A 144 11.07 1.93 -5.93
C THR A 144 11.52 0.67 -6.69
N LEU A 145 10.75 0.22 -7.67
CA LEU A 145 11.18 -0.87 -8.56
C LEU A 145 12.44 -0.47 -9.35
N LEU A 146 12.49 0.77 -9.86
CA LEU A 146 13.63 1.30 -10.60
C LEU A 146 14.87 1.55 -9.73
N THR A 147 14.73 1.93 -8.46
CA THR A 147 15.87 1.99 -7.52
C THR A 147 16.43 0.59 -7.25
N GLY A 148 15.57 -0.43 -7.28
CA GLY A 148 15.93 -1.84 -7.26
C GLY A 148 16.62 -2.36 -8.53
N LEU A 149 16.77 -1.55 -9.59
CA LEU A 149 17.36 -2.00 -10.87
C LEU A 149 18.80 -2.51 -10.71
N THR A 150 19.61 -1.85 -9.88
CA THR A 150 20.99 -2.29 -9.62
C THR A 150 21.00 -3.68 -8.95
N GLY A 151 20.14 -3.88 -7.94
CA GLY A 151 19.97 -5.17 -7.28
C GLY A 151 19.48 -6.24 -8.25
N PHE A 152 18.51 -5.89 -9.11
CA PHE A 152 17.99 -6.76 -10.16
C PHE A 152 19.10 -7.22 -11.11
N LEU A 153 19.93 -6.30 -11.63
CA LEU A 153 21.02 -6.64 -12.55
C LEU A 153 22.09 -7.52 -11.88
N ILE A 154 22.38 -7.28 -10.60
CA ILE A 154 23.30 -8.12 -9.82
C ILE A 154 22.74 -9.52 -9.65
N VAL A 155 21.49 -9.66 -9.20
CA VAL A 155 20.84 -10.95 -8.97
C VAL A 155 20.70 -11.72 -10.27
N GLU A 156 20.26 -11.07 -11.36
CA GLU A 156 20.16 -11.67 -12.68
C GLU A 156 21.53 -12.14 -13.19
N GLY A 157 22.57 -11.31 -13.05
CA GLY A 157 23.93 -11.66 -13.42
C GLY A 157 24.47 -12.87 -12.68
N ILE A 158 24.21 -12.96 -11.36
CA ILE A 158 24.58 -14.12 -10.54
C ILE A 158 23.83 -15.37 -10.99
N LEU A 159 22.51 -15.28 -11.16
CA LEU A 159 21.65 -16.41 -11.55
C LEU A 159 22.09 -17.00 -12.90
N LEU A 160 22.27 -16.16 -13.92
CA LEU A 160 22.72 -16.57 -15.24
C LEU A 160 24.13 -17.19 -15.22
N THR A 161 25.05 -16.61 -14.44
CA THR A 161 26.42 -17.11 -14.32
C THR A 161 26.46 -18.47 -13.62
N VAL A 162 25.75 -18.64 -12.51
CA VAL A 162 25.69 -19.92 -11.78
C VAL A 162 25.01 -21.00 -12.63
N ALA A 163 23.93 -20.65 -13.36
CA ALA A 163 23.25 -21.56 -14.26
C ALA A 163 24.20 -22.13 -15.33
N TRP A 164 25.17 -21.33 -15.82
CA TRP A 164 26.17 -21.80 -16.77
C TRP A 164 27.00 -22.97 -16.23
N PHE A 165 27.47 -22.88 -14.98
CA PHE A 165 28.31 -23.92 -14.36
C PHE A 165 27.53 -25.18 -13.98
N VAL A 166 26.25 -25.01 -13.59
CA VAL A 166 25.41 -26.11 -13.08
C VAL A 166 24.58 -26.77 -14.20
N ALA A 167 24.59 -26.23 -15.42
CA ALA A 167 23.73 -26.67 -16.51
C ALA A 167 23.84 -28.16 -16.85
N ASN A 168 25.07 -28.65 -16.99
CA ASN A 168 25.32 -30.05 -17.33
C ASN A 168 24.88 -31.03 -16.24
N PRO A 169 25.31 -30.90 -14.96
CA PRO A 169 24.89 -31.84 -13.92
C PRO A 169 23.38 -31.80 -13.67
N LEU A 170 22.75 -30.63 -13.63
CA LEU A 170 21.32 -30.51 -13.33
C LEU A 170 20.45 -31.11 -14.44
N HIS A 171 20.75 -30.79 -15.70
CA HIS A 171 20.02 -31.34 -16.85
C HIS A 171 20.09 -32.87 -16.90
N ARG A 172 21.23 -33.45 -16.53
CA ARG A 172 21.44 -34.90 -16.47
C ARG A 172 20.64 -35.55 -15.34
N ILE A 173 20.69 -34.98 -14.13
CA ILE A 173 19.97 -35.51 -12.96
C ILE A 173 18.46 -35.51 -13.22
N VAL A 174 17.89 -34.39 -13.65
CA VAL A 174 16.44 -34.29 -13.91
C VAL A 174 16.02 -35.15 -15.09
N GLY A 175 16.88 -35.30 -16.11
CA GLY A 175 16.67 -36.25 -17.21
C GLY A 175 16.57 -37.72 -16.75
N GLY A 176 17.44 -38.12 -15.81
CA GLY A 176 17.38 -39.44 -15.19
C GLY A 176 16.08 -39.66 -14.41
N ILE A 177 15.66 -38.67 -13.62
CA ILE A 177 14.37 -38.68 -12.90
C ILE A 177 13.20 -38.86 -13.87
N LEU A 178 13.11 -38.03 -14.90
CA LEU A 178 12.04 -38.10 -15.91
C LEU A 178 12.02 -39.46 -16.62
N THR A 179 13.20 -40.03 -16.92
CA THR A 179 13.33 -41.34 -17.55
C THR A 179 12.77 -42.46 -16.66
N ILE A 180 13.01 -42.40 -15.34
CA ILE A 180 12.48 -43.35 -14.36
C ILE A 180 10.96 -43.21 -14.24
N LEU A 181 10.45 -41.98 -14.14
CA LEU A 181 9.01 -41.71 -14.02
C LEU A 181 8.24 -42.08 -15.30
N ALA A 182 8.87 -42.00 -16.48
CA ALA A 182 8.25 -42.36 -17.76
C ALA A 182 8.17 -43.89 -18.02
N GLN A 183 8.82 -44.74 -17.21
CA GLN A 183 8.88 -46.20 -17.44
C GLN A 183 7.49 -46.88 -17.55
N PRO A 184 6.51 -46.57 -16.68
CA PRO A 184 5.18 -47.18 -16.75
C PRO A 184 4.43 -46.80 -18.04
N PHE A 185 4.57 -45.55 -18.49
CA PHE A 185 3.94 -45.05 -19.71
C PHE A 185 4.56 -45.65 -20.97
N LYS A 186 5.89 -45.86 -20.99
CA LYS A 186 6.57 -46.56 -22.07
C LYS A 186 6.11 -48.02 -22.17
N CYS A 187 5.96 -48.70 -21.04
CA CYS A 187 5.44 -50.07 -20.98
C CYS A 187 4.01 -50.14 -21.54
N LEU A 188 3.14 -49.22 -21.12
CA LEU A 188 1.76 -49.11 -21.63
C LEU A 188 1.74 -48.82 -23.13
N ALA A 189 2.54 -47.87 -23.63
CA ALA A 189 2.63 -47.55 -25.05
C ALA A 189 3.14 -48.72 -25.89
N THR A 190 4.11 -49.49 -25.38
CA THR A 190 4.57 -50.74 -26.03
C THR A 190 3.50 -51.83 -25.99
N CYS A 191 2.71 -51.95 -24.92
CA CYS A 191 1.56 -52.87 -24.88
C CYS A 191 0.47 -52.47 -25.88
N PHE A 192 0.16 -51.17 -26.00
CA PHE A 192 -0.78 -50.64 -27.00
C PHE A 192 -0.26 -50.80 -28.44
N HIS A 193 1.03 -50.59 -28.69
CA HIS A 193 1.63 -50.84 -30.00
C HIS A 193 1.72 -52.34 -30.33
N ALA A 194 2.00 -53.21 -29.37
CA ALA A 194 1.96 -54.67 -29.56
C ALA A 194 0.55 -55.18 -29.83
N LEU A 195 -0.48 -54.52 -29.31
CA LEU A 195 -1.89 -54.77 -29.65
C LEU A 195 -2.25 -54.28 -31.06
N ARG A 196 -1.58 -53.24 -31.57
CA ARG A 196 -1.82 -52.65 -32.91
C ARG A 196 -0.98 -53.28 -34.02
N ALA A 197 0.20 -53.79 -33.71
CA ALA A 197 1.16 -54.39 -34.65
C ALA A 197 0.97 -55.92 -34.75
N ARG A 198 -0.16 -56.34 -35.34
CA ARG A 198 -0.25 -57.64 -36.02
C ARG A 198 -0.10 -57.42 -37.52
N SER A 199 1.11 -57.17 -38.00
CA SER A 199 1.41 -57.16 -39.44
C SER A 199 2.75 -57.84 -39.72
N LYS A 200 2.62 -58.99 -40.41
CA LYS A 200 3.54 -59.90 -41.12
C LYS A 200 5.06 -59.79 -40.92
N PRO A 201 5.77 -60.94 -40.79
CA PRO A 201 7.23 -60.99 -40.74
C PRO A 201 7.84 -60.58 -42.09
N LEU A 202 8.92 -59.80 -42.04
CA LEU A 202 9.75 -59.44 -43.20
C LEU A 202 10.64 -60.64 -43.62
N PRO A 203 11.00 -60.79 -44.91
CA PRO A 203 11.90 -61.85 -45.38
C PRO A 203 13.39 -61.55 -45.09
N ASP A 204 14.20 -62.62 -45.12
CA ASP A 204 15.64 -62.70 -44.75
C ASP A 204 16.58 -61.69 -45.45
N PRO A 205 17.70 -61.32 -44.80
CA PRO A 205 18.58 -60.23 -45.26
C PRO A 205 19.77 -60.77 -46.08
N GLU A 206 19.74 -60.58 -47.39
CA GLU A 206 20.98 -60.55 -48.18
C GLU A 206 21.02 -59.22 -48.94
N ILE A 207 22.20 -58.58 -48.91
CA ILE A 207 22.56 -57.25 -49.41
C ILE A 207 22.45 -56.15 -48.34
N TYR A 208 23.53 -55.99 -47.55
CA TYR A 208 23.81 -54.73 -46.88
C TYR A 208 24.47 -53.78 -47.89
N GLU A 209 23.78 -52.69 -48.21
CA GLU A 209 24.43 -51.47 -48.66
C GLU A 209 25.27 -50.95 -47.49
N GLN A 210 26.54 -50.65 -47.74
CA GLN A 210 27.46 -50.14 -46.72
C GLN A 210 27.07 -48.69 -46.40
N ILE A 211 26.19 -48.51 -45.41
CA ILE A 211 25.83 -47.19 -44.88
C ILE A 211 27.10 -46.56 -44.30
N ALA A 212 27.34 -45.29 -44.64
CA ALA A 212 28.45 -44.52 -44.10
C ALA A 212 28.39 -44.51 -42.57
N VAL A 213 29.55 -44.72 -41.93
CA VAL A 213 29.73 -44.83 -40.47
C VAL A 213 29.29 -43.57 -39.68
N ASP A 214 28.85 -42.51 -40.36
CA ASP A 214 28.34 -41.30 -39.73
C ASP A 214 26.88 -41.43 -39.22
N ASP A 215 26.07 -42.37 -39.74
CA ASP A 215 24.68 -42.56 -39.29
C ASP A 215 24.55 -43.38 -37.99
N TYR A 216 25.64 -44.05 -37.54
CA TYR A 216 25.64 -44.85 -36.31
C TYR A 216 25.94 -44.03 -35.04
N LEU A 217 26.30 -42.74 -35.17
CA LEU A 217 26.61 -41.86 -34.04
C LEU A 217 25.40 -41.07 -33.52
N ASP A 218 24.23 -41.20 -34.16
CA ASP A 218 23.05 -40.40 -33.82
C ASP A 218 22.20 -41.00 -32.67
N ASP A 219 22.52 -42.21 -32.22
CA ASP A 219 21.88 -42.87 -31.06
C ASP A 219 22.54 -42.46 -29.72
N LYS A 220 23.06 -41.22 -29.64
CA LYS A 220 23.58 -40.66 -28.39
C LYS A 220 22.40 -40.29 -27.49
N SER A 221 22.15 -41.17 -26.51
CA SER A 221 21.31 -40.90 -25.35
C SER A 221 21.62 -39.50 -24.77
N ASP A 222 20.58 -38.84 -24.30
CA ASP A 222 20.61 -37.46 -23.80
C ASP A 222 21.57 -37.24 -22.60
N ASP A 223 22.21 -38.30 -22.09
CA ASP A 223 23.12 -38.34 -20.93
C ASP A 223 24.62 -38.39 -21.27
N GLY A 224 25.00 -38.39 -22.56
CA GLY A 224 26.33 -37.96 -23.03
C GLY A 224 27.54 -38.59 -22.36
N SER A 225 27.50 -39.89 -21.99
CA SER A 225 28.71 -40.55 -21.47
C SER A 225 29.58 -41.09 -22.61
N SER A 226 30.45 -40.25 -23.15
CA SER A 226 31.60 -40.70 -23.96
C SER A 226 32.90 -40.27 -23.29
N ILE A 227 33.30 -41.00 -22.25
CA ILE A 227 34.72 -41.05 -21.84
C ILE A 227 35.30 -42.26 -22.56
N HIS A 228 35.77 -42.05 -23.79
CA HIS A 228 36.66 -42.99 -24.48
C HIS A 228 37.78 -42.16 -25.08
N LEU A 229 38.78 -41.83 -24.26
CA LEU A 229 40.00 -41.18 -24.72
C LEU A 229 41.19 -42.14 -24.80
N LEU A 230 41.06 -43.39 -24.33
CA LEU A 230 42.12 -44.41 -24.41
C LEU A 230 41.51 -45.82 -24.37
N GLU A 231 41.00 -46.33 -25.49
CA GLU A 231 40.88 -47.79 -25.70
C GLU A 231 40.71 -48.10 -27.20
N PRO A 232 41.46 -49.08 -27.76
CA PRO A 232 41.34 -49.45 -29.17
C PRO A 232 40.08 -50.29 -29.40
N TYR A 233 39.48 -50.09 -30.57
CA TYR A 233 38.28 -50.74 -31.09
C TYR A 233 38.10 -52.21 -30.67
N GLY A 234 37.07 -52.45 -29.85
CA GLY A 234 36.48 -53.76 -29.60
C GLY A 234 34.96 -53.59 -29.50
N GLU A 235 34.22 -54.48 -30.16
CA GLU A 235 32.76 -54.46 -30.25
C GLU A 235 32.08 -54.34 -28.88
N VAL A 236 31.26 -53.30 -28.69
CA VAL A 236 30.46 -53.11 -27.47
C VAL A 236 29.03 -53.57 -27.75
N ALA A 237 28.64 -54.69 -27.14
CA ALA A 237 27.25 -55.10 -27.06
C ALA A 237 26.40 -54.01 -26.37
N PRO A 238 25.14 -53.77 -26.79
CA PRO A 238 24.32 -52.70 -26.24
C PRO A 238 23.93 -53.01 -24.79
N VAL A 239 24.64 -52.43 -23.83
CA VAL A 239 24.25 -52.51 -22.43
C VAL A 239 23.00 -51.64 -22.24
N LYS A 240 21.81 -52.26 -22.22
CA LYS A 240 20.60 -51.65 -21.65
C LYS A 240 20.83 -51.43 -20.16
N ARG A 241 21.46 -50.30 -19.79
CA ARG A 241 21.64 -49.89 -18.40
C ARG A 241 20.28 -49.48 -17.82
N SER A 242 19.53 -50.44 -17.28
CA SER A 242 18.42 -50.11 -16.37
C SER A 242 19.01 -49.48 -15.11
N HIS A 243 18.45 -48.37 -14.66
CA HIS A 243 18.81 -47.78 -13.37
C HIS A 243 18.70 -48.83 -12.24
N PRO A 244 19.64 -48.85 -11.28
CA PRO A 244 19.54 -49.68 -10.09
C PRO A 244 18.21 -49.49 -9.36
N THR A 245 17.68 -50.57 -8.77
CA THR A 245 16.40 -50.55 -8.03
C THR A 245 16.39 -49.49 -6.93
N LEU A 246 17.51 -49.28 -6.25
CA LEU A 246 17.66 -48.28 -5.20
C LEU A 246 17.47 -46.84 -5.72
N ILE A 247 17.98 -46.53 -6.92
CA ILE A 247 17.78 -45.22 -7.56
C ILE A 247 16.33 -45.06 -8.00
N LYS A 248 15.70 -46.13 -8.51
CA LYS A 248 14.26 -46.10 -8.85
C LYS A 248 13.41 -45.83 -7.60
N LEU A 249 13.69 -46.49 -6.49
CA LEU A 249 13.00 -46.26 -5.22
C LEU A 249 13.24 -44.83 -4.70
N ALA A 250 14.47 -44.32 -4.79
CA ALA A 250 14.81 -42.95 -4.41
C ALA A 250 14.07 -41.86 -5.22
N VAL A 251 13.55 -42.20 -6.41
CA VAL A 251 12.72 -41.30 -7.23
C VAL A 251 11.23 -41.55 -6.98
N TRP A 252 10.79 -42.81 -7.01
CA TRP A 252 9.37 -43.17 -6.87
C TRP A 252 8.81 -42.86 -5.49
N VAL A 253 9.56 -43.13 -4.41
CA VAL A 253 9.06 -42.95 -3.05
C VAL A 253 8.78 -41.47 -2.75
N PRO A 254 9.72 -40.52 -2.97
CA PRO A 254 9.43 -39.09 -2.74
C PRO A 254 8.37 -38.54 -3.69
N THR A 255 8.34 -38.97 -4.95
CA THR A 255 7.33 -38.52 -5.92
C THR A 255 5.93 -38.99 -5.53
N LEU A 256 5.78 -40.26 -5.15
CA LEU A 256 4.51 -40.80 -4.68
C LEU A 256 4.09 -40.13 -3.36
N ALA A 257 5.02 -39.93 -2.42
CA ALA A 257 4.75 -39.21 -1.19
C ALA A 257 4.28 -37.78 -1.46
N LEU A 258 4.94 -37.04 -2.35
CA LEU A 258 4.53 -35.70 -2.76
C LEU A 258 3.11 -35.68 -3.34
N VAL A 259 2.78 -36.61 -4.25
CA VAL A 259 1.44 -36.72 -4.84
C VAL A 259 0.39 -37.08 -3.79
N LEU A 260 0.65 -38.07 -2.94
CA LEU A 260 -0.27 -38.48 -1.88
C LEU A 260 -0.50 -37.36 -0.86
N LEU A 261 0.57 -36.72 -0.39
CA LEU A 261 0.46 -35.57 0.51
C LEU A 261 -0.32 -34.43 -0.15
N ARG A 262 -0.11 -34.15 -1.45
CA ARG A 262 -0.88 -33.12 -2.16
C ARG A 262 -2.38 -33.45 -2.24
N VAL A 263 -2.74 -34.71 -2.39
CA VAL A 263 -4.14 -35.19 -2.45
C VAL A 263 -4.81 -35.16 -1.09
N VAL A 264 -4.09 -35.54 -0.03
CA VAL A 264 -4.63 -35.58 1.35
C VAL A 264 -4.58 -34.22 2.04
N ARG A 265 -3.76 -33.28 1.54
CA ARG A 265 -3.67 -31.92 2.09
C ARG A 265 -5.05 -31.26 2.11
N PRO A 266 -5.52 -30.75 3.26
CA PRO A 266 -6.83 -30.14 3.35
C PRO A 266 -6.90 -28.89 2.46
N TRP A 267 -8.12 -28.54 2.08
CA TRP A 267 -8.37 -27.30 1.35
C TRP A 267 -8.22 -26.12 2.30
N ASP A 268 -7.21 -25.30 2.05
CA ASP A 268 -6.92 -24.06 2.78
C ASP A 268 -6.35 -23.03 1.79
N PRO A 269 -6.90 -21.81 1.71
CA PRO A 269 -6.36 -20.74 0.85
C PRO A 269 -4.87 -20.49 1.07
N ALA A 270 -4.38 -20.56 2.31
CA ALA A 270 -2.98 -20.35 2.66
C ALA A 270 -2.07 -21.37 1.95
N PHE A 271 -2.48 -22.64 1.95
CA PHE A 271 -1.71 -23.68 1.26
C PHE A 271 -1.75 -23.52 -0.25
N MET A 272 -2.84 -22.99 -0.81
CA MET A 272 -2.94 -22.73 -2.24
C MET A 272 -2.02 -21.60 -2.66
N PHE A 273 -2.00 -20.50 -1.90
CA PHE A 273 -1.10 -19.37 -2.10
C PHE A 273 0.38 -19.81 -2.02
N LEU A 274 0.80 -20.47 -0.94
CA LEU A 274 2.18 -20.91 -0.79
C LEU A 274 2.62 -21.94 -1.85
N SER A 275 1.68 -22.66 -2.47
CA SER A 275 1.97 -23.62 -3.55
C SER A 275 2.04 -22.99 -4.94
N GLU A 276 1.71 -21.72 -5.09
CA GLU A 276 1.55 -21.05 -6.37
C GLU A 276 2.91 -20.81 -7.02
N ALA A 277 3.13 -21.35 -8.21
CA ALA A 277 4.34 -21.08 -8.96
C ALA A 277 4.29 -19.65 -9.53
N LEU A 278 5.41 -18.93 -9.46
CA LEU A 278 5.53 -17.56 -9.95
C LEU A 278 4.96 -17.30 -11.37
N PRO A 279 5.15 -18.16 -12.40
CA PRO A 279 4.56 -17.90 -13.72
C PRO A 279 3.04 -18.03 -13.77
N ILE A 280 2.44 -18.66 -12.77
CA ILE A 280 1.00 -18.89 -12.67
C ILE A 280 0.34 -17.77 -11.85
N ALA A 281 1.07 -17.16 -10.92
CA ALA A 281 0.54 -16.16 -9.99
C ALA A 281 -0.25 -15.00 -10.63
N PRO A 282 0.16 -14.41 -11.77
CA PRO A 282 -0.62 -13.33 -12.40
C PRO A 282 -2.00 -13.76 -12.94
N PHE A 283 -2.24 -15.07 -13.09
CA PHE A 283 -3.42 -15.62 -13.78
C PHE A 283 -4.39 -16.35 -12.84
N VAL A 284 -4.07 -16.44 -11.54
CA VAL A 284 -4.87 -17.18 -10.57
C VAL A 284 -5.36 -16.24 -9.47
N GLY A 285 -6.67 -16.20 -9.27
CA GLY A 285 -7.31 -15.43 -8.21
C GLY A 285 -8.84 -15.56 -8.27
N GLY A 286 -9.47 -15.80 -7.12
CA GLY A 286 -10.92 -15.87 -6.99
C GLY A 286 -11.49 -14.64 -6.29
N HIS A 287 -12.70 -14.23 -6.65
CA HIS A 287 -13.43 -13.16 -5.95
C HIS A 287 -14.40 -13.76 -4.94
N ARG A 288 -14.58 -13.07 -3.81
CA ARG A 288 -15.52 -13.43 -2.74
C ARG A 288 -16.58 -12.34 -2.58
N HIS A 289 -17.73 -12.70 -2.02
CA HIS A 289 -18.84 -11.78 -1.77
C HIS A 289 -18.51 -10.77 -0.66
N SER A 290 -18.11 -11.23 0.54
CA SER A 290 -17.38 -10.40 1.52
C SER A 290 -15.90 -10.79 1.47
N PRO A 291 -14.98 -9.82 1.45
CA PRO A 291 -13.55 -10.12 1.43
C PRO A 291 -13.06 -10.64 2.80
N VAL A 292 -13.72 -10.27 3.90
CA VAL A 292 -13.38 -10.70 5.27
C VAL A 292 -14.14 -11.98 5.62
N ARG A 293 -13.53 -12.88 6.41
CA ARG A 293 -14.15 -14.13 6.88
C ARG A 293 -13.92 -14.34 8.36
N ALA A 294 -14.88 -13.95 9.20
CA ALA A 294 -14.79 -14.11 10.64
C ALA A 294 -15.39 -15.43 11.14
N GLY A 295 -16.16 -16.14 10.32
CA GLY A 295 -16.87 -17.38 10.69
C GLY A 295 -16.01 -18.54 11.23
N GLY A 296 -14.67 -18.44 11.18
CA GLY A 296 -13.78 -19.36 11.88
C GLY A 296 -13.82 -19.24 13.42
N LEU A 297 -14.23 -18.08 13.94
CA LEU A 297 -14.36 -17.81 15.37
C LEU A 297 -15.84 -17.58 15.71
N PRO A 298 -16.59 -18.59 16.18
CA PRO A 298 -18.02 -18.43 16.43
C PRO A 298 -18.29 -17.45 17.58
N GLY A 299 -19.31 -16.61 17.42
CA GLY A 299 -19.84 -15.69 18.43
C GLY A 299 -21.27 -15.26 18.09
N ASP A 300 -21.93 -14.55 19.00
CA ASP A 300 -23.30 -14.05 18.79
C ASP A 300 -23.28 -12.63 18.23
N TYR A 301 -23.50 -12.52 16.92
CA TYR A 301 -23.54 -11.25 16.18
C TYR A 301 -24.86 -11.06 15.44
N ALA A 302 -25.96 -11.66 15.93
CA ALA A 302 -27.29 -11.50 15.36
C ALA A 302 -27.75 -10.03 15.31
N TRP A 303 -27.15 -9.16 16.12
CA TRP A 303 -27.39 -7.72 16.11
C TRP A 303 -26.80 -6.99 14.89
N LEU A 304 -25.83 -7.59 14.18
CA LEU A 304 -25.28 -7.08 12.90
C LEU A 304 -26.02 -7.67 11.68
N GLU A 305 -26.53 -8.89 11.79
CA GLU A 305 -27.14 -9.60 10.66
C GLU A 305 -28.38 -8.87 10.12
N GLY A 306 -28.34 -8.54 8.82
CA GLY A 306 -29.45 -7.90 8.12
C GLY A 306 -29.66 -6.41 8.47
N GLN A 307 -28.80 -5.81 9.29
CA GLN A 307 -28.81 -4.36 9.52
C GLN A 307 -28.35 -3.61 8.28
N GLN A 308 -28.96 -2.46 8.04
CA GLN A 308 -28.60 -1.49 7.00
C GLN A 308 -28.53 -0.11 7.66
N THR A 309 -27.50 0.67 7.34
CA THR A 309 -27.35 2.03 7.88
C THR A 309 -28.14 3.06 7.08
N LEU A 310 -28.52 2.72 5.84
CA LEU A 310 -29.32 3.59 4.99
C LEU A 310 -30.78 3.63 5.44
N ASN A 311 -31.31 4.84 5.65
CA ASN A 311 -32.73 5.08 5.96
C ASN A 311 -33.27 6.28 5.19
N LYS A 312 -34.56 6.56 5.35
CA LYS A 312 -35.22 7.73 4.75
C LYS A 312 -34.53 9.01 5.22
N VAL A 313 -34.17 9.83 4.25
CA VAL A 313 -33.50 11.10 4.45
C VAL A 313 -34.30 12.06 5.35
N PRO A 314 -33.65 12.74 6.32
CA PRO A 314 -34.27 13.79 7.13
C PRO A 314 -34.87 14.91 6.26
N ASN A 315 -36.01 15.46 6.69
CA ASN A 315 -36.65 16.55 5.96
C ASN A 315 -36.26 17.90 6.55
N TRP A 316 -35.19 18.48 6.01
CA TRP A 316 -34.76 19.82 6.36
C TRP A 316 -35.41 20.87 5.46
N HIS A 317 -35.91 21.93 6.08
CA HIS A 317 -36.66 22.97 5.39
C HIS A 317 -35.75 23.94 4.61
N TRP A 318 -34.48 24.03 4.99
CA TRP A 318 -33.46 24.87 4.38
C TRP A 318 -32.81 24.25 3.12
N ILE A 319 -33.06 22.96 2.83
CA ILE A 319 -32.62 22.32 1.58
C ILE A 319 -33.67 22.53 0.46
N PRO A 320 -33.27 23.07 -0.70
CA PRO A 320 -34.14 23.20 -1.88
C PRO A 320 -34.70 21.87 -2.40
N GLU A 321 -35.81 21.93 -3.13
CA GLU A 321 -36.48 20.70 -3.62
C GLU A 321 -35.67 19.94 -4.67
N ASP A 322 -34.93 20.66 -5.50
CA ASP A 322 -34.02 20.14 -6.53
C ASP A 322 -32.70 19.60 -5.96
N GLY A 323 -32.45 19.77 -4.66
CA GLY A 323 -31.23 19.36 -3.98
C GLY A 323 -30.08 20.34 -4.15
N LEU A 324 -28.95 20.05 -3.49
CA LEU A 324 -27.70 20.82 -3.58
C LEU A 324 -26.54 19.90 -4.00
N PRO A 325 -25.46 20.42 -4.60
CA PRO A 325 -24.23 19.64 -4.81
C PRO A 325 -23.72 19.04 -3.49
N GLY A 326 -23.38 17.74 -3.47
CA GLY A 326 -23.01 17.00 -2.26
C GLY A 326 -24.19 16.57 -1.38
N PHE A 327 -25.41 16.97 -1.72
CA PHE A 327 -26.66 16.59 -1.07
C PHE A 327 -27.56 15.78 -2.02
N GLU A 328 -26.96 14.97 -2.89
CA GLU A 328 -27.69 14.23 -3.92
C GLU A 328 -28.81 13.36 -3.33
N ASP A 329 -28.61 12.82 -2.12
CA ASP A 329 -29.61 12.00 -1.42
C ASP A 329 -30.89 12.81 -1.05
N TRP A 330 -30.81 14.14 -0.93
CA TRP A 330 -31.96 14.98 -0.55
C TRP A 330 -32.86 15.38 -1.72
N ASN A 331 -32.44 15.16 -2.98
CA ASN A 331 -33.17 15.59 -4.17
C ASN A 331 -34.60 15.01 -4.22
N ARG A 332 -35.61 15.87 -4.02
CA ARG A 332 -37.02 15.46 -3.87
C ARG A 332 -37.65 14.92 -5.15
N THR A 333 -36.99 15.10 -6.30
CA THR A 333 -37.45 14.53 -7.57
C THR A 333 -37.26 13.01 -7.63
N GLU A 334 -36.40 12.43 -6.79
CA GLU A 334 -36.16 11.00 -6.73
C GLU A 334 -37.14 10.28 -5.79
N LYS A 335 -37.68 9.14 -6.25
CA LYS A 335 -38.73 8.39 -5.52
C LYS A 335 -38.24 7.63 -4.29
N HIS A 336 -36.94 7.32 -4.20
CA HIS A 336 -36.34 6.51 -3.15
C HIS A 336 -35.08 7.18 -2.62
N ARG A 337 -35.27 8.17 -1.75
CA ARG A 337 -34.20 8.90 -1.08
C ARG A 337 -33.75 8.13 0.15
N MET A 338 -32.51 7.65 0.13
CA MET A 338 -31.89 6.96 1.24
C MET A 338 -30.55 7.63 1.55
N HIS A 339 -30.26 7.81 2.82
CA HIS A 339 -29.00 8.39 3.31
C HIS A 339 -28.55 7.64 4.56
N TYR A 340 -27.28 7.76 4.93
CA TYR A 340 -26.77 7.21 6.17
C TYR A 340 -27.55 7.76 7.37
N ASP A 341 -28.05 6.87 8.22
CA ASP A 341 -28.80 7.22 9.42
C ASP A 341 -28.04 6.69 10.64
N PRO A 342 -27.43 7.58 11.45
CA PRO A 342 -26.69 7.18 12.63
C PRO A 342 -27.54 6.47 13.70
N GLU A 343 -28.87 6.55 13.66
CA GLU A 343 -29.75 5.76 14.54
C GLU A 343 -29.90 4.30 14.07
N LYS A 344 -29.63 4.03 12.78
CA LYS A 344 -29.66 2.68 12.19
C LYS A 344 -28.30 2.02 12.17
N ASP A 345 -27.23 2.78 12.39
CA ASP A 345 -25.89 2.23 12.47
C ASP A 345 -25.65 1.53 13.82
N PRO A 346 -25.49 0.19 13.83
CA PRO A 346 -25.28 -0.55 15.06
C PRO A 346 -23.90 -0.29 15.69
N LEU A 347 -22.96 0.34 14.98
CA LEU A 347 -21.63 0.71 15.47
C LEU A 347 -21.54 2.18 15.93
N HIS A 348 -22.53 3.01 15.58
CA HIS A 348 -22.44 4.45 15.84
C HIS A 348 -22.62 4.80 17.32
N ILE A 349 -21.75 5.68 17.81
CA ILE A 349 -21.76 6.24 19.17
C ILE A 349 -21.61 7.76 19.04
N SER A 350 -22.66 8.49 19.43
CA SER A 350 -22.66 9.95 19.45
C SER A 350 -22.18 10.48 20.81
N ASN A 351 -21.57 11.67 20.79
CA ASN A 351 -21.25 12.44 21.99
C ASN A 351 -21.90 13.83 22.00
N LEU A 352 -22.88 14.08 21.14
CA LEU A 352 -23.50 15.39 21.00
C LEU A 352 -24.33 15.79 22.23
N GLN A 353 -24.80 14.82 23.01
CA GLN A 353 -25.50 15.06 24.28
C GLN A 353 -24.55 15.47 25.41
N SER A 354 -23.25 15.20 25.27
CA SER A 354 -22.24 15.65 26.23
C SER A 354 -22.04 17.16 26.09
N PRO A 355 -21.81 17.90 27.19
CA PRO A 355 -21.46 19.31 27.10
C PRO A 355 -20.12 19.49 26.39
N VAL A 356 -19.88 20.70 25.90
CA VAL A 356 -18.54 21.14 25.47
C VAL A 356 -17.54 20.93 26.61
N LEU A 357 -16.30 20.53 26.30
CA LEU A 357 -15.22 20.34 27.27
C LEU A 357 -15.06 21.56 28.17
N GLU A 358 -14.94 21.34 29.47
CA GLU A 358 -14.83 22.41 30.48
C GLU A 358 -13.71 23.41 30.16
N SER A 359 -12.58 22.92 29.63
CA SER A 359 -11.45 23.75 29.21
C SER A 359 -11.80 24.74 28.11
N LEU A 360 -12.78 24.43 27.25
CA LEU A 360 -13.15 25.22 26.07
C LEU A 360 -14.38 26.11 26.32
N GLN A 361 -15.27 25.74 27.23
CA GLN A 361 -16.55 26.43 27.48
C GLN A 361 -16.37 27.94 27.65
N GLY A 362 -15.46 28.36 28.55
CA GLY A 362 -15.25 29.77 28.84
C GLY A 362 -14.70 30.57 27.66
N ALA A 363 -13.89 29.95 26.79
CA ALA A 363 -13.34 30.62 25.61
C ALA A 363 -14.40 30.75 24.51
N LEU A 364 -15.14 29.68 24.21
CA LEU A 364 -16.19 29.66 23.19
C LEU A 364 -17.36 30.59 23.58
N SER A 365 -17.73 30.66 24.85
CA SER A 365 -18.78 31.57 25.32
C SER A 365 -18.34 33.04 25.46
N SER A 366 -17.04 33.34 25.34
CA SER A 366 -16.52 34.70 25.59
C SER A 366 -16.79 35.69 24.46
N GLY A 367 -17.16 35.20 23.27
CA GLY A 367 -17.27 36.00 22.04
C GLY A 367 -15.92 36.44 21.45
N LYS A 368 -14.79 35.89 21.94
CA LYS A 368 -13.45 36.17 21.41
C LYS A 368 -12.97 35.19 20.34
N VAL A 369 -13.58 34.01 20.25
CA VAL A 369 -13.21 32.99 19.26
C VAL A 369 -14.05 33.25 18.01
N ASN A 370 -13.53 34.07 17.10
CA ASN A 370 -14.19 34.37 15.84
C ASN A 370 -13.57 33.52 14.74
N ILE A 371 -14.35 32.68 14.07
CA ILE A 371 -13.86 31.82 12.99
C ILE A 371 -14.42 32.36 11.67
N LYS A 372 -13.77 33.39 11.13
CA LYS A 372 -14.12 33.97 9.82
C LYS A 372 -13.61 33.10 8.68
N HIS A 373 -12.38 32.61 8.81
CA HIS A 373 -11.73 31.74 7.83
C HIS A 373 -11.35 30.39 8.43
N VAL A 374 -11.21 29.39 7.57
CA VAL A 374 -10.73 28.06 7.94
C VAL A 374 -9.68 27.61 6.92
N ILE A 375 -8.49 27.26 7.39
CA ILE A 375 -7.43 26.68 6.56
C ILE A 375 -7.21 25.24 7.01
N LEU A 376 -7.52 24.28 6.13
CA LEU A 376 -7.27 22.85 6.33
C LEU A 376 -5.97 22.45 5.65
N ILE A 377 -4.94 22.12 6.42
CA ILE A 377 -3.64 21.66 5.91
C ILE A 377 -3.56 20.14 6.08
N LYS A 378 -3.54 19.43 4.96
CA LYS A 378 -3.27 18.01 4.91
C LYS A 378 -1.75 17.79 4.77
N LEU A 379 -1.16 17.24 5.82
CA LEU A 379 0.28 17.02 5.92
C LEU A 379 0.63 15.66 5.29
N GLU A 380 1.15 15.71 4.07
CA GLU A 380 1.61 14.55 3.31
C GLU A 380 2.69 13.77 4.07
N SER A 381 2.56 12.44 4.15
CA SER A 381 3.60 11.54 4.66
C SER A 381 4.16 11.97 6.04
N THR A 382 3.32 12.53 6.92
CA THR A 382 3.74 13.12 8.19
C THR A 382 3.32 12.25 9.38
N ARG A 383 4.33 11.71 10.09
CA ARG A 383 4.12 10.86 11.27
C ARG A 383 3.80 11.70 12.51
N SER A 384 3.03 11.13 13.44
CA SER A 384 2.76 11.76 14.75
C SER A 384 4.04 12.00 15.57
N ASP A 385 5.04 11.12 15.48
CA ASP A 385 6.28 11.20 16.27
C ASP A 385 7.30 12.24 15.77
N VAL A 386 6.96 12.99 14.71
CA VAL A 386 7.72 14.14 14.21
C VAL A 386 6.92 15.44 14.23
N PHE A 387 5.77 15.48 14.90
CA PHE A 387 4.90 16.65 14.94
C PHE A 387 4.37 16.92 16.36
N PRO A 388 5.22 17.45 17.27
CA PRO A 388 6.65 17.74 17.09
C PRO A 388 7.52 16.49 17.31
N LEU A 389 8.74 16.54 16.79
CA LEU A 389 9.82 15.65 17.20
C LEU A 389 10.10 15.88 18.69
N ARG A 390 10.20 14.80 19.46
CA ARG A 390 10.47 14.86 20.91
C ARG A 390 11.80 14.23 21.26
N ASN A 391 12.45 14.74 22.30
CA ASN A 391 13.55 14.07 22.96
C ASN A 391 13.09 12.68 23.46
N ASP A 392 13.97 11.69 23.40
CA ASP A 392 13.71 10.29 23.74
C ASP A 392 12.56 9.61 22.96
N SER A 393 12.05 10.24 21.89
CA SER A 393 11.09 9.63 20.97
C SER A 393 11.70 8.50 20.15
N PHE A 394 10.86 7.74 19.46
CA PHE A 394 11.32 6.68 18.56
C PHE A 394 12.32 7.22 17.51
N LEU A 395 11.98 8.31 16.82
CA LEU A 395 12.83 8.83 15.76
C LEU A 395 14.12 9.45 16.31
N TRP A 396 14.08 10.12 17.47
CA TRP A 396 15.29 10.58 18.17
C TRP A 396 16.28 9.43 18.43
N ASN A 397 15.78 8.36 19.07
CA ASN A 397 16.56 7.16 19.36
C ASN A 397 17.08 6.51 18.07
N ARG A 398 16.30 6.58 16.99
CA ARG A 398 16.70 6.05 15.69
C ARG A 398 17.85 6.84 15.09
N VAL A 399 17.80 8.18 15.09
CA VAL A 399 18.93 9.01 14.63
C VAL A 399 20.16 8.70 15.48
N ALA A 400 20.03 8.59 16.80
CA ALA A 400 21.13 8.25 17.69
C ALA A 400 21.81 6.93 17.29
N GLN A 401 21.03 5.90 16.94
CA GLN A 401 21.54 4.59 16.49
C GLN A 401 22.34 4.64 15.18
N THR A 402 22.22 5.70 14.39
CA THR A 402 22.99 5.84 13.15
C THR A 402 24.47 6.14 13.43
N TRP A 403 24.79 6.71 14.60
CA TRP A 403 26.13 7.14 14.99
C TRP A 403 26.94 6.01 15.66
N PRO A 404 28.29 6.00 15.55
CA PRO A 404 29.13 4.91 16.05
C PRO A 404 28.91 4.54 17.53
N ASP A 405 28.76 5.56 18.39
CA ASP A 405 28.56 5.37 19.84
C ASP A 405 27.08 5.26 20.24
N LYS A 406 26.18 5.17 19.25
CA LYS A 406 24.72 5.22 19.44
C LYS A 406 24.25 6.47 20.22
N LYS A 407 25.01 7.55 20.11
CA LYS A 407 24.74 8.85 20.73
C LYS A 407 24.84 9.95 19.67
N LEU A 408 23.97 10.94 19.79
CA LEU A 408 23.94 12.08 18.89
C LEU A 408 25.08 13.06 19.21
N PRO A 409 25.87 13.50 18.23
CA PRO A 409 26.77 14.64 18.39
C PRO A 409 26.00 15.92 18.71
N ASP A 410 26.64 16.87 19.42
CA ASP A 410 26.01 18.13 19.84
C ASP A 410 25.42 18.93 18.67
N GLU A 411 26.08 18.92 17.51
CA GLU A 411 25.58 19.57 16.28
C GLU A 411 24.26 18.96 15.79
N ALA A 412 24.20 17.62 15.72
CA ALA A 412 22.98 16.90 15.32
C ALA A 412 21.86 17.08 16.34
N GLN A 413 22.17 17.11 17.64
CA GLN A 413 21.18 17.40 18.69
C GLN A 413 20.57 18.80 18.50
N LYS A 414 21.38 19.82 18.23
CA LYS A 414 20.89 21.19 17.98
C LYS A 414 20.01 21.29 16.73
N LEU A 415 20.37 20.59 15.66
CA LEU A 415 19.57 20.53 14.44
C LEU A 415 18.21 19.88 14.70
N LEU A 416 18.20 18.73 15.38
CA LEU A 416 16.96 18.01 15.71
C LEU A 416 16.07 18.80 16.68
N ALA A 417 16.65 19.45 17.68
CA ALA A 417 15.91 20.28 18.63
C ALA A 417 15.16 21.41 17.91
N ASN A 418 15.78 22.03 16.90
CA ASN A 418 15.15 23.12 16.16
C ASN A 418 14.26 22.67 14.99
N LEU A 419 14.10 21.36 14.75
CA LEU A 419 13.51 20.86 13.51
C LEU A 419 12.01 21.15 13.38
N THR A 420 11.25 21.05 14.47
CA THR A 420 9.78 21.07 14.45
C THR A 420 9.21 21.98 15.53
N ARG A 421 9.76 23.18 15.64
CA ARG A 421 9.40 24.13 16.71
C ARG A 421 8.02 24.73 16.51
N THR A 422 7.60 24.90 15.25
CA THR A 422 6.26 25.40 14.93
C THR A 422 5.20 24.37 15.29
N ALA A 423 5.45 23.09 15.00
CA ALA A 423 4.60 21.99 15.45
C ALA A 423 4.49 21.93 16.98
N GLU A 424 5.59 22.16 17.71
CA GLU A 424 5.57 22.23 19.18
C GLU A 424 4.69 23.38 19.68
N PHE A 425 4.83 24.56 19.07
CA PHE A 425 4.03 25.74 19.38
C PHE A 425 2.53 25.54 19.08
N LEU A 426 2.20 24.91 17.95
CA LEU A 426 0.82 24.66 17.51
C LEU A 426 0.13 23.54 18.31
N THR A 427 0.87 22.48 18.65
CA THR A 427 0.32 21.34 19.41
C THR A 427 0.29 21.59 20.92
N GLY A 428 1.15 22.48 21.41
CA GLY A 428 1.41 22.66 22.84
C GLY A 428 1.99 21.42 23.53
N PHE A 429 2.43 20.41 22.79
CA PHE A 429 3.09 19.24 23.34
C PHE A 429 4.54 19.57 23.69
N ASP A 430 4.98 19.23 24.89
CA ASP A 430 6.39 19.40 25.27
C ASP A 430 7.31 18.51 24.43
N SER A 431 8.28 19.13 23.75
CA SER A 431 9.30 18.43 22.98
C SER A 431 10.40 17.83 23.85
N GLY A 432 10.56 18.30 25.09
CA GLY A 432 11.66 17.93 25.98
C GLY A 432 13.01 18.57 25.61
N PHE A 433 13.03 19.56 24.71
CA PHE A 433 14.23 20.34 24.35
C PHE A 433 14.38 21.64 25.16
N GLY A 434 13.37 22.03 25.95
CA GLY A 434 13.44 23.19 26.84
C GLY A 434 13.39 24.55 26.14
N HIS A 435 12.65 24.65 25.02
CA HIS A 435 12.46 25.91 24.29
C HIS A 435 11.64 26.93 25.08
N ASP A 436 12.01 28.21 24.98
CA ASP A 436 11.25 29.32 25.57
C ASP A 436 10.28 29.90 24.53
N MET A 437 9.11 29.25 24.41
CA MET A 437 8.09 29.65 23.44
C MET A 437 7.58 31.09 23.64
N VAL A 438 7.62 31.61 24.87
CA VAL A 438 7.24 33.00 25.14
C VAL A 438 8.26 33.96 24.54
N GLN A 439 9.55 33.65 24.64
CA GLN A 439 10.59 34.44 23.98
C GLN A 439 10.47 34.40 22.46
N ASP A 440 10.13 33.24 21.90
CA ASP A 440 10.17 33.00 20.45
C ASP A 440 8.91 33.43 19.70
N TYR A 441 7.73 33.17 20.29
CA TYR A 441 6.42 33.42 19.69
C TYR A 441 5.58 34.44 20.48
N GLY A 442 6.11 35.00 21.57
CA GLY A 442 5.40 35.96 22.43
C GLY A 442 4.37 35.32 23.38
N ARG A 443 4.16 34.01 23.31
CA ARG A 443 3.20 33.24 24.13
C ARG A 443 3.60 31.77 24.23
N GLN A 444 3.10 31.09 25.25
CA GLN A 444 3.49 29.70 25.56
C GLN A 444 3.10 28.68 24.49
N SER A 445 1.91 28.81 23.91
CA SER A 445 1.40 27.95 22.84
C SER A 445 0.43 28.76 21.98
N TYR A 446 0.22 28.32 20.73
CA TYR A 446 -0.73 28.98 19.84
C TYR A 446 -2.15 28.92 20.39
N GLY A 447 -2.56 27.80 20.99
CA GLY A 447 -3.92 27.57 21.47
C GLY A 447 -4.71 26.69 20.50
N GLY A 448 -5.67 25.92 21.04
CA GLY A 448 -6.42 24.96 20.26
C GLY A 448 -6.51 23.57 20.86
N ILE A 449 -6.92 22.59 20.04
CA ILE A 449 -7.15 21.20 20.41
C ILE A 449 -6.13 20.34 19.67
N SER A 450 -5.42 19.48 20.39
CA SER A 450 -4.38 18.61 19.80
C SER A 450 -4.54 17.18 20.28
N ALA A 451 -4.61 16.23 19.36
CA ALA A 451 -4.82 14.83 19.69
C ALA A 451 -3.51 14.03 19.72
N ARG A 452 -3.27 13.31 20.82
CA ARG A 452 -2.06 12.49 21.00
C ARG A 452 -2.12 11.14 20.31
N ASN A 453 -3.32 10.57 20.14
CA ASN A 453 -3.54 9.26 19.53
C ASN A 453 -4.52 9.39 18.36
N ALA A 454 -4.07 10.06 17.30
CA ALA A 454 -4.85 10.24 16.08
C ALA A 454 -4.40 9.25 14.99
N VAL A 455 -5.39 8.64 14.33
CA VAL A 455 -5.18 7.79 13.15
C VAL A 455 -5.91 8.30 11.92
N THR A 456 -5.34 8.04 10.75
CA THR A 456 -6.01 8.33 9.48
C THR A 456 -7.07 7.27 9.15
N THR A 457 -8.14 7.67 8.46
CA THR A 457 -9.13 6.76 7.87
C THR A 457 -8.61 6.04 6.63
N GLY A 458 -7.50 6.49 6.03
CA GLY A 458 -6.85 5.79 4.93
C GLY A 458 -5.35 6.07 4.83
N THR A 459 -4.54 5.05 4.55
CA THR A 459 -3.08 5.24 4.37
C THR A 459 -2.66 5.55 2.94
N TYR A 460 -3.64 5.82 2.07
CA TYR A 460 -3.46 6.34 0.72
C TYR A 460 -3.98 7.78 0.67
N THR A 461 -3.16 8.73 0.23
CA THR A 461 -3.45 10.18 0.30
C THR A 461 -4.86 10.54 -0.15
N LEU A 462 -5.29 10.11 -1.34
CA LEU A 462 -6.61 10.47 -1.89
C LEU A 462 -7.79 9.90 -1.06
N LYS A 463 -7.61 8.73 -0.46
CA LYS A 463 -8.60 8.14 0.45
C LYS A 463 -8.65 8.88 1.78
N SER A 464 -7.49 9.26 2.32
CA SER A 464 -7.41 10.09 3.53
C SER A 464 -8.04 11.47 3.34
N LEU A 465 -7.87 12.06 2.16
CA LEU A 465 -8.49 13.33 1.80
C LEU A 465 -10.00 13.26 1.92
N VAL A 466 -10.63 12.25 1.30
CA VAL A 466 -12.08 12.05 1.38
C VAL A 466 -12.52 11.91 2.83
N GLY A 467 -11.80 11.10 3.63
CA GLY A 467 -12.20 10.93 5.02
C GLY A 467 -12.04 12.19 5.89
N THR A 468 -11.10 13.07 5.57
CA THR A 468 -10.87 14.30 6.33
C THR A 468 -11.80 15.43 5.90
N VAL A 469 -11.95 15.63 4.58
CA VAL A 469 -12.74 16.72 3.99
C VAL A 469 -14.23 16.41 4.03
N CYS A 470 -14.61 15.13 4.00
CA CYS A 470 -16.00 14.70 3.98
C CYS A 470 -16.48 14.02 5.25
N GLY A 471 -15.61 13.78 6.24
CA GLY A 471 -16.02 13.23 7.53
C GLY A 471 -16.52 11.78 7.43
N VAL A 472 -15.91 10.97 6.56
CA VAL A 472 -16.32 9.58 6.25
C VAL A 472 -15.17 8.60 6.37
N THR A 473 -15.50 7.31 6.41
CA THR A 473 -14.51 6.27 6.09
C THR A 473 -14.42 6.08 4.56
N PRO A 474 -13.23 6.01 3.95
CA PRO A 474 -13.09 5.88 2.51
C PRO A 474 -13.55 4.53 1.98
N LEU A 475 -13.73 4.43 0.66
CA LEU A 475 -14.21 3.21 0.01
C LEU A 475 -13.14 2.11 0.06
N VAL A 476 -13.55 0.93 0.54
CA VAL A 476 -12.76 -0.31 0.53
C VAL A 476 -12.65 -0.86 -0.90
N ALA A 477 -11.83 -0.20 -1.71
CA ALA A 477 -11.51 -0.58 -3.07
C ALA A 477 -10.08 -0.16 -3.41
N ASP A 478 -9.47 -0.90 -4.34
CA ASP A 478 -8.13 -0.64 -4.83
C ASP A 478 -8.06 0.70 -5.58
N PHE A 479 -7.12 1.57 -5.17
CA PHE A 479 -6.89 2.93 -5.68
C PHE A 479 -8.07 3.90 -5.44
N ASN A 480 -7.96 5.14 -5.91
CA ASN A 480 -9.01 6.13 -5.88
C ASN A 480 -10.21 5.66 -6.72
N ARG A 481 -11.34 5.45 -6.03
CA ARG A 481 -12.64 5.05 -6.58
C ARG A 481 -13.77 5.92 -6.05
N GLU A 482 -13.44 6.86 -5.20
CA GLU A 482 -14.38 7.79 -4.62
C GLU A 482 -14.84 8.82 -5.66
N TYR A 483 -14.00 9.12 -6.66
CA TYR A 483 -14.35 10.06 -7.75
C TYR A 483 -15.49 9.56 -8.64
N ASP A 484 -15.64 8.24 -8.82
CA ASP A 484 -16.65 7.61 -9.68
C ASP A 484 -17.82 6.95 -8.91
N HIS A 485 -17.87 7.14 -7.59
CA HIS A 485 -18.88 6.57 -6.70
C HIS A 485 -19.54 7.63 -5.80
N HIS A 486 -20.56 7.22 -5.06
CA HIS A 486 -21.32 8.12 -4.18
C HIS A 486 -20.53 8.38 -2.90
N ILE A 487 -20.11 9.62 -2.65
CA ILE A 487 -19.63 10.02 -1.32
C ILE A 487 -20.86 10.32 -0.49
N TYR A 488 -21.17 9.45 0.46
CA TYR A 488 -22.47 9.40 1.13
C TYR A 488 -22.68 10.48 2.19
N GLN A 489 -21.73 11.39 2.41
CA GLN A 489 -21.87 12.57 3.27
C GLN A 489 -21.42 13.82 2.50
N PRO A 490 -22.07 14.98 2.72
CA PRO A 490 -21.63 16.23 2.15
C PRO A 490 -20.23 16.58 2.69
N CYS A 491 -19.31 16.84 1.77
CA CYS A 491 -17.99 17.36 2.12
C CYS A 491 -18.03 18.81 2.63
N MET A 492 -17.01 19.25 3.37
CA MET A 492 -16.98 20.60 3.95
C MET A 492 -17.27 21.72 2.92
N PRO A 493 -16.71 21.74 1.70
CA PRO A 493 -17.09 22.73 0.69
C PRO A 493 -18.59 22.71 0.33
N HIS A 494 -19.22 21.53 0.26
CA HIS A 494 -20.66 21.42 0.01
C HIS A 494 -21.47 21.98 1.17
N VAL A 495 -21.05 21.71 2.41
CA VAL A 495 -21.69 22.25 3.62
C VAL A 495 -21.62 23.78 3.63
N LEU A 496 -20.45 24.34 3.32
CA LEU A 496 -20.26 25.79 3.25
C LEU A 496 -21.07 26.43 2.11
N ASP A 497 -21.16 25.77 0.95
CA ASP A 497 -22.02 26.20 -0.15
C ASP A 497 -23.52 26.09 0.21
N ALA A 498 -23.91 25.19 1.11
CA ALA A 498 -25.25 25.15 1.67
C ALA A 498 -25.51 26.33 2.64
N PHE A 499 -24.50 26.76 3.41
CA PHE A 499 -24.58 27.97 4.25
C PHE A 499 -24.73 29.23 3.40
N ASN A 500 -24.05 29.31 2.26
CA ASN A 500 -24.17 30.44 1.33
C ASN A 500 -25.59 30.66 0.79
N ARG A 501 -26.40 29.60 0.75
CA ARG A 501 -27.78 29.63 0.27
C ARG A 501 -28.79 29.96 1.36
N GLN A 502 -28.36 30.10 2.62
CA GLN A 502 -29.26 30.47 3.70
C GLN A 502 -29.74 31.92 3.53
N PRO A 503 -30.99 32.25 3.87
CA PRO A 503 -31.58 33.56 3.57
C PRO A 503 -30.80 34.76 4.14
N ASP A 504 -30.18 34.60 5.30
CA ASP A 504 -29.37 35.59 6.01
C ASP A 504 -27.98 35.84 5.39
N VAL A 505 -27.51 34.93 4.53
CA VAL A 505 -26.28 35.07 3.73
C VAL A 505 -26.63 35.45 2.29
N ALA A 506 -27.56 34.73 1.67
CA ALA A 506 -27.94 34.90 0.26
C ALA A 506 -28.62 36.24 -0.05
N ALA A 507 -29.45 36.77 0.86
CA ALA A 507 -30.10 38.08 0.66
C ALA A 507 -29.10 39.25 0.72
N ASN A 508 -27.93 39.01 1.30
CA ASN A 508 -26.91 40.00 1.59
C ASN A 508 -25.83 40.07 0.50
N GLY A 509 -25.93 39.33 -0.62
CA GLY A 509 -24.85 39.27 -1.63
C GLY A 509 -24.25 40.61 -2.08
N THR A 510 -25.04 41.69 -2.14
CA THR A 510 -24.55 43.07 -2.40
C THR A 510 -24.77 44.07 -1.27
N ASP A 511 -25.53 43.69 -0.23
CA ASP A 511 -25.93 44.54 0.92
C ASP A 511 -25.45 43.94 2.26
N ALA A 512 -24.54 42.97 2.24
CA ALA A 512 -23.97 42.33 3.43
C ALA A 512 -23.39 43.39 4.34
N ASP A 513 -23.71 43.29 5.63
CA ASP A 513 -23.14 44.20 6.61
C ASP A 513 -21.61 44.02 6.60
N PRO A 514 -20.85 45.03 6.16
CA PRO A 514 -19.39 44.93 6.12
C PRO A 514 -18.78 44.77 7.53
N ALA A 515 -19.57 45.00 8.59
CA ALA A 515 -19.14 44.81 9.97
C ALA A 515 -19.43 43.40 10.52
N ASP A 516 -20.26 42.58 9.86
CA ASP A 516 -20.64 41.25 10.34
C ASP A 516 -20.28 40.14 9.34
N PHE A 517 -19.10 39.55 9.53
CA PHE A 517 -18.60 38.47 8.69
C PHE A 517 -19.49 37.21 8.69
N ARG A 518 -20.40 37.04 9.66
CA ARG A 518 -21.29 35.88 9.70
C ARG A 518 -22.29 35.88 8.54
N SER A 519 -22.55 37.05 7.97
CA SER A 519 -23.41 37.25 6.79
C SER A 519 -22.68 37.08 5.46
N TRP A 520 -21.35 36.94 5.49
CA TRP A 520 -20.51 36.83 4.30
C TRP A 520 -20.55 35.39 3.75
N PRO A 521 -20.65 35.21 2.42
CA PRO A 521 -20.60 33.89 1.82
C PRO A 521 -19.20 33.27 1.95
N TRP A 522 -19.15 31.96 2.08
CA TRP A 522 -17.94 31.15 2.03
C TRP A 522 -17.45 30.93 0.60
N TYR A 523 -16.14 31.03 0.43
CA TYR A 523 -15.43 30.68 -0.79
C TYR A 523 -14.45 29.53 -0.50
N SER A 524 -14.64 28.40 -1.19
CA SER A 524 -13.82 27.20 -1.01
C SER A 524 -12.79 27.06 -2.12
N THR A 525 -11.51 26.95 -1.77
CA THR A 525 -10.38 26.83 -2.72
C THR A 525 -9.44 25.70 -2.32
N TRP A 526 -8.73 25.16 -3.31
CA TRP A 526 -7.75 24.08 -3.15
C TRP A 526 -6.37 24.52 -3.62
N MET A 527 -5.32 24.20 -2.85
CA MET A 527 -3.93 24.52 -3.21
C MET A 527 -2.97 23.35 -2.95
N GLN A 528 -2.17 23.00 -3.96
CA GLN A 528 -1.05 22.07 -3.80
C GLN A 528 0.05 22.38 -4.80
N SER A 529 1.32 22.18 -4.41
CA SER A 529 2.48 22.39 -5.30
C SER A 529 2.77 21.19 -6.21
N VAL A 530 1.96 20.13 -6.10
CA VAL A 530 2.07 18.85 -6.79
C VAL A 530 0.91 18.62 -7.77
N THR A 531 1.08 17.65 -8.68
CA THR A 531 0.09 17.32 -9.71
C THR A 531 -1.21 16.73 -9.13
N THR A 532 -2.36 17.08 -9.70
CA THR A 532 -3.64 16.41 -9.44
C THR A 532 -3.97 15.34 -10.49
N THR A 533 -3.11 15.14 -11.49
CA THR A 533 -3.40 14.19 -12.58
C THR A 533 -3.19 12.72 -12.18
N TYR A 534 -2.59 12.49 -11.01
CA TYR A 534 -2.36 11.16 -10.48
C TYR A 534 -3.66 10.53 -9.96
N ASP A 535 -3.92 9.30 -10.40
CA ASP A 535 -5.03 8.45 -9.99
C ASP A 535 -6.40 9.17 -9.91
N ASN A 536 -6.70 10.02 -10.90
CA ASN A 536 -7.96 10.75 -11.03
C ASN A 536 -8.26 11.74 -9.88
N GLN A 537 -7.24 12.29 -9.21
CA GLN A 537 -7.48 13.35 -8.22
C GLN A 537 -8.13 14.58 -8.85
N ASP A 538 -7.82 14.91 -10.10
CA ASP A 538 -8.47 15.95 -10.91
C ASP A 538 -10.00 15.79 -11.03
N GLN A 539 -10.50 14.56 -10.95
CA GLN A 539 -11.94 14.26 -10.89
C GLN A 539 -12.47 14.18 -9.45
N LEU A 540 -11.64 13.76 -8.50
CA LEU A 540 -12.01 13.67 -7.09
C LEU A 540 -12.17 15.05 -6.43
N THR A 541 -11.24 15.98 -6.69
CA THR A 541 -11.22 17.31 -6.06
C THR A 541 -12.53 18.08 -6.31
N PRO A 542 -13.05 18.16 -7.55
CA PRO A 542 -14.38 18.72 -7.80
C PRO A 542 -15.52 17.92 -7.16
N LYS A 543 -15.39 16.58 -7.09
CA LYS A 543 -16.39 15.72 -6.44
C LYS A 543 -16.47 15.95 -4.93
N MET A 544 -15.43 16.48 -4.29
CA MET A 544 -15.43 16.93 -2.90
C MET A 544 -15.94 18.39 -2.73
N GLY A 545 -16.36 19.04 -3.81
CA GLY A 545 -16.98 20.38 -3.79
C GLY A 545 -16.02 21.54 -4.07
N PHE A 546 -14.75 21.26 -4.41
CA PHE A 546 -13.82 22.29 -4.89
C PHE A 546 -14.00 22.52 -6.39
N THR A 547 -15.08 23.23 -6.75
CA THR A 547 -15.41 23.54 -8.15
C THR A 547 -14.87 24.88 -8.62
N HIS A 548 -14.34 25.70 -7.71
CA HIS A 548 -13.80 27.02 -7.97
C HIS A 548 -12.28 26.93 -8.24
N GLU A 549 -11.53 27.98 -7.90
CA GLU A 549 -10.08 28.04 -8.10
C GLU A 549 -9.36 26.84 -7.46
N VAL A 550 -8.58 26.13 -8.27
CA VAL A 550 -7.71 25.02 -7.84
C VAL A 550 -6.30 25.32 -8.31
N ILE A 551 -5.40 25.59 -7.36
CA ILE A 551 -3.99 25.81 -7.63
C ILE A 551 -3.25 24.47 -7.53
N THR A 552 -2.61 24.06 -8.62
CA THR A 552 -1.89 22.78 -8.76
C THR A 552 -0.54 23.01 -9.44
N LYS A 553 0.30 21.98 -9.51
CA LYS A 553 1.50 22.01 -10.35
C LYS A 553 1.22 22.53 -11.77
N GLU A 554 0.12 22.08 -12.38
CA GLU A 554 -0.24 22.43 -13.76
C GLU A 554 -0.57 23.91 -13.90
N SER A 555 -1.30 24.49 -12.94
CA SER A 555 -1.60 25.94 -12.97
C SER A 555 -0.34 26.77 -12.69
N LEU A 556 0.49 26.33 -11.76
CA LEU A 556 1.76 26.97 -11.40
C LEU A 556 2.79 26.97 -12.54
N ALA A 557 2.81 25.91 -13.35
CA ALA A 557 3.69 25.78 -14.52
C ALA A 557 3.16 26.49 -15.77
N SER A 558 1.93 27.01 -15.74
CA SER A 558 1.31 27.70 -16.87
C SER A 558 2.07 28.98 -17.22
N PRO A 559 2.27 29.31 -18.52
CA PRO A 559 2.84 30.59 -18.94
C PRO A 559 2.04 31.82 -18.47
N ASN A 560 0.76 31.63 -18.14
CA ASN A 560 -0.15 32.66 -17.66
C ASN A 560 -0.35 32.61 -16.14
N ALA A 561 0.49 31.88 -15.39
CA ALA A 561 0.41 31.83 -13.94
C ALA A 561 0.58 33.23 -13.33
N THR A 562 -0.25 33.56 -12.34
CA THR A 562 -0.23 34.86 -11.64
C THR A 562 1.14 35.11 -11.00
N HIS A 563 1.72 34.07 -10.40
CA HIS A 563 3.06 34.09 -9.80
C HIS A 563 3.96 33.06 -10.50
N PRO A 564 4.81 33.48 -11.46
CA PRO A 564 5.66 32.56 -12.21
C PRO A 564 6.73 31.88 -11.35
N ILE A 565 6.77 30.55 -11.36
CA ILE A 565 7.77 29.77 -10.61
C ILE A 565 9.09 29.70 -11.36
N ARG A 566 10.20 29.95 -10.64
CA ARG A 566 11.57 29.80 -11.14
C ARG A 566 12.35 28.66 -10.49
N SER A 567 11.81 28.08 -9.43
CA SER A 567 12.42 26.92 -8.75
C SER A 567 12.25 25.66 -9.57
N LYS A 568 13.12 24.68 -9.32
CA LYS A 568 13.01 23.34 -9.91
C LYS A 568 12.04 22.50 -9.08
N GLU A 569 11.41 21.54 -9.74
CA GLU A 569 10.66 20.47 -9.06
C GLU A 569 11.58 19.71 -8.09
N VAL A 570 11.06 19.36 -6.92
CA VAL A 570 11.81 18.64 -5.88
C VAL A 570 11.55 17.14 -5.90
N ASN A 571 10.40 16.73 -6.44
CA ASN A 571 10.06 15.32 -6.61
C ASN A 571 9.35 15.09 -7.95
N TYR A 572 8.94 13.85 -8.24
CA TYR A 572 8.27 13.50 -9.49
C TYR A 572 6.82 13.99 -9.58
N TYR A 573 6.27 14.55 -8.49
CA TYR A 573 4.93 15.11 -8.45
C TYR A 573 4.89 16.63 -8.54
N GLY A 574 5.94 17.37 -8.15
CA GLY A 574 5.98 18.82 -8.35
C GLY A 574 7.01 19.61 -7.54
N TYR A 575 6.63 20.84 -7.20
CA TYR A 575 7.48 21.85 -6.58
C TYR A 575 7.43 21.78 -5.05
N ALA A 576 8.38 22.44 -4.39
CA ALA A 576 8.34 22.58 -2.94
C ALA A 576 7.24 23.55 -2.50
N ASP A 577 6.60 23.30 -1.36
CA ASP A 577 5.32 23.92 -0.98
C ASP A 577 5.35 25.45 -0.84
N LYS A 578 6.48 26.06 -0.45
CA LYS A 578 6.59 27.52 -0.23
C LYS A 578 6.33 28.35 -1.50
N VAL A 579 6.30 27.74 -2.69
CA VAL A 579 5.89 28.43 -3.93
C VAL A 579 4.43 28.90 -3.90
N LEU A 580 3.61 28.38 -2.97
CA LEU A 580 2.22 28.76 -2.80
C LEU A 580 2.03 30.05 -1.95
N GLY A 581 3.09 30.59 -1.35
CA GLY A 581 3.01 31.76 -0.46
C GLY A 581 2.21 32.93 -1.03
N ASP A 582 2.50 33.32 -2.26
CA ASP A 582 1.82 34.45 -2.90
C ASP A 582 0.36 34.12 -3.29
N TYR A 583 0.06 32.86 -3.63
CA TYR A 583 -1.31 32.42 -3.88
C TYR A 583 -2.15 32.42 -2.59
N VAL A 584 -1.57 32.04 -1.45
CA VAL A 584 -2.23 32.13 -0.14
C VAL A 584 -2.52 33.60 0.21
N ARG A 585 -1.57 34.52 -0.06
CA ARG A 585 -1.78 35.96 0.12
C ARG A 585 -2.92 36.48 -0.76
N ASP A 586 -2.94 36.13 -2.03
CA ASP A 586 -3.98 36.54 -2.97
C ASP A 586 -5.36 36.02 -2.55
N ALA A 587 -5.47 34.75 -2.16
CA ALA A 587 -6.76 34.18 -1.72
C ALA A 587 -7.32 34.87 -0.47
N LEU A 588 -6.45 35.29 0.46
CA LEU A 588 -6.85 36.06 1.64
C LEU A 588 -7.23 37.51 1.27
N ASP A 589 -6.43 38.18 0.42
CA ASP A 589 -6.73 39.54 -0.05
C ASP A 589 -8.06 39.58 -0.83
N ASP A 590 -8.32 38.55 -1.63
CA ASP A 590 -9.54 38.41 -2.42
C ASP A 590 -10.75 38.17 -1.51
N ALA A 591 -10.64 37.26 -0.54
CA ALA A 591 -11.69 37.00 0.43
C ALA A 591 -12.06 38.27 1.22
N GLU A 592 -11.08 38.99 1.75
CA GLU A 592 -11.34 40.23 2.50
C GLU A 592 -11.92 41.34 1.62
N ARG A 593 -11.41 41.50 0.39
CA ARG A 593 -11.88 42.52 -0.55
C ARG A 593 -13.30 42.27 -1.02
N ASN A 594 -13.68 41.00 -1.19
CA ASN A 594 -15.00 40.60 -1.69
C ASN A 594 -16.02 40.40 -0.55
N HIS A 595 -15.62 40.57 0.71
CA HIS A 595 -16.43 40.21 1.87
C HIS A 595 -16.88 38.74 1.81
N GLU A 596 -15.91 37.84 1.62
CA GLU A 596 -16.08 36.40 1.57
C GLU A 596 -15.31 35.72 2.71
N ARG A 597 -15.74 34.53 3.10
CA ARG A 597 -15.08 33.69 4.11
C ARG A 597 -14.27 32.60 3.43
N LEU A 598 -12.97 32.60 3.59
CA LEU A 598 -12.11 31.60 2.97
C LEU A 598 -12.17 30.23 3.68
N PHE A 599 -12.47 29.18 2.91
CA PHE A 599 -12.14 27.79 3.23
C PHE A 599 -11.05 27.29 2.28
N LEU A 600 -9.80 27.29 2.74
CA LEU A 600 -8.65 26.88 1.94
C LEU A 600 -8.21 25.49 2.38
N THR A 601 -8.20 24.53 1.46
CA THR A 601 -7.55 23.23 1.70
C THR A 601 -6.20 23.16 0.99
N HIS A 602 -5.15 22.88 1.76
CA HIS A 602 -3.79 22.73 1.25
C HIS A 602 -3.26 21.31 1.49
N LEU A 603 -2.93 20.59 0.42
CA LEU A 603 -2.16 19.33 0.53
C LEU A 603 -0.67 19.64 0.35
N THR A 604 0.13 19.34 1.37
CA THR A 604 1.59 19.48 1.26
C THR A 604 2.17 18.41 0.34
N GLY A 605 3.34 18.63 -0.26
CA GLY A 605 3.94 17.65 -1.19
C GLY A 605 5.41 17.35 -0.96
N THR A 606 6.15 18.21 -0.26
CA THR A 606 7.62 18.12 -0.14
C THR A 606 8.07 16.88 0.65
N THR A 607 7.28 16.44 1.62
CA THR A 607 7.52 15.26 2.48
C THR A 607 7.24 13.92 1.78
N HIS A 608 6.73 13.91 0.55
CA HIS A 608 6.59 12.69 -0.24
C HIS A 608 7.96 12.17 -0.72
N HIS A 609 8.15 10.84 -0.72
CA HIS A 609 9.35 10.20 -1.29
C HIS A 609 9.60 10.69 -2.74
N PRO A 610 10.81 11.13 -3.13
CA PRO A 610 12.10 10.80 -2.53
C PRO A 610 12.68 11.90 -1.63
N TRP A 611 11.83 12.71 -1.02
CA TRP A 611 12.21 13.75 -0.04
C TRP A 611 13.21 14.76 -0.60
N GLY A 612 12.91 15.29 -1.78
CA GLY A 612 13.74 16.30 -2.40
C GLY A 612 13.64 17.64 -1.69
N MET A 613 14.79 18.28 -1.46
CA MET A 613 14.87 19.65 -0.97
C MET A 613 15.13 20.64 -2.11
N PRO A 614 14.65 21.90 -2.01
CA PRO A 614 15.10 22.97 -2.89
C PRO A 614 16.63 23.03 -2.96
N ASN A 615 17.17 23.16 -4.17
CA ASN A 615 18.62 23.15 -4.44
C ASN A 615 19.38 21.86 -4.05
N GLY A 616 18.71 20.82 -3.55
CA GLY A 616 19.33 19.55 -3.16
C GLY A 616 20.27 19.65 -1.95
N THR A 617 20.08 20.64 -1.08
CA THR A 617 20.88 20.85 0.13
C THR A 617 20.20 20.21 1.34
N TYR A 618 20.98 19.49 2.15
CA TYR A 618 20.49 18.79 3.34
C TYR A 618 21.43 19.04 4.52
N GLU A 619 20.84 19.33 5.67
CA GLU A 619 21.54 19.33 6.95
C GLU A 619 21.79 17.88 7.40
N GLN A 620 22.96 17.63 7.97
CA GLN A 620 23.41 16.27 8.31
C GLN A 620 23.03 15.93 9.76
N MET A 621 21.85 15.34 9.95
CA MET A 621 21.34 14.93 11.26
C MET A 621 21.74 13.48 11.62
N VAL A 622 21.90 12.61 10.62
CA VAL A 622 22.31 11.21 10.79
C VAL A 622 23.80 11.02 10.49
N SER A 623 24.37 9.87 10.86
CA SER A 623 25.74 9.52 10.45
C SER A 623 25.85 9.25 8.94
N SER A 624 26.85 9.86 8.29
CA SER A 624 27.22 9.64 6.89
C SER A 624 27.97 8.32 6.64
N GLN A 625 28.33 7.58 7.69
CA GLN A 625 29.18 6.39 7.59
C GLN A 625 28.44 5.10 7.20
N ARG A 626 27.11 5.10 7.15
CA ARG A 626 26.28 3.91 6.91
C ARG A 626 25.28 4.14 5.78
N THR A 627 25.17 3.11 4.91
CA THR A 627 24.13 2.72 3.92
C THR A 627 23.12 3.77 3.42
N ASN A 628 22.67 3.64 2.17
CA ASN A 628 21.57 4.44 1.56
C ASN A 628 20.35 4.68 2.48
N SER A 629 20.02 3.73 3.37
CA SER A 629 18.92 3.85 4.34
C SER A 629 19.05 5.01 5.34
N ASN A 630 20.26 5.36 5.78
CA ASN A 630 20.43 6.52 6.68
C ASN A 630 20.20 7.82 5.92
N GLU A 631 20.68 7.89 4.68
CA GLU A 631 20.49 9.05 3.81
C GLU A 631 19.00 9.35 3.60
N ASP A 632 18.18 8.31 3.39
CA ASP A 632 16.72 8.44 3.27
C ASP A 632 16.08 9.02 4.54
N VAL A 633 16.46 8.53 5.72
CA VAL A 633 16.00 9.11 7.00
C VAL A 633 16.42 10.57 7.13
N ASN A 634 17.64 10.92 6.73
CA ASN A 634 18.13 12.30 6.77
C ASN A 634 17.33 13.23 5.86
N LYS A 635 17.07 12.79 4.62
CA LYS A 635 16.28 13.54 3.65
C LYS A 635 14.86 13.75 4.15
N TYR A 636 14.22 12.71 4.67
CA TYR A 636 12.90 12.82 5.28
C TYR A 636 12.86 13.88 6.38
N LEU A 637 13.78 13.81 7.35
CA LEU A 637 13.87 14.81 8.43
C LEU A 637 14.04 16.24 7.91
N ASN A 638 14.88 16.46 6.89
CA ASN A 638 15.02 17.78 6.28
C ASN A 638 13.71 18.27 5.66
N THR A 639 12.96 17.40 4.96
CA THR A 639 11.65 17.79 4.40
C THR A 639 10.61 18.06 5.47
N VAL A 640 10.66 17.36 6.62
CA VAL A 640 9.81 17.67 7.79
C VAL A 640 10.11 19.08 8.31
N GLY A 641 11.39 19.44 8.49
CA GLY A 641 11.77 20.79 8.89
C GLY A 641 11.34 21.86 7.89
N TYR A 642 11.43 21.56 6.59
CA TYR A 642 10.95 22.47 5.54
C TYR A 642 9.44 22.75 5.63
N ILE A 643 8.64 21.72 5.92
CA ILE A 643 7.19 21.86 6.12
C ILE A 643 6.89 22.59 7.43
N ASP A 644 7.64 22.35 8.51
CA ASP A 644 7.47 23.11 9.78
C ASP A 644 7.70 24.61 9.57
N GLU A 645 8.74 24.99 8.82
CA GLU A 645 8.98 26.38 8.43
C GLU A 645 7.88 26.95 7.53
N TRP A 646 7.30 26.13 6.65
CA TRP A 646 6.18 26.55 5.80
C TRP A 646 4.92 26.81 6.64
N LEU A 647 4.65 26.02 7.68
CA LEU A 647 3.57 26.30 8.63
C LEU A 647 3.79 27.64 9.36
N ALA A 648 5.02 27.95 9.75
CA ALA A 648 5.35 29.24 10.34
C ALA A 648 5.11 30.39 9.36
N GLU A 649 5.44 30.18 8.07
CA GLU A 649 5.19 31.16 7.02
C GLU A 649 3.69 31.40 6.78
N ILE A 650 2.85 30.36 6.82
CA ILE A 650 1.39 30.51 6.74
C ILE A 650 0.87 31.36 7.91
N ILE A 651 1.32 31.10 9.15
CA ILE A 651 0.93 31.92 10.32
C ILE A 651 1.39 33.37 10.15
N ASN A 652 2.60 33.59 9.62
CA ASN A 652 3.11 34.92 9.32
C ASN A 652 2.29 35.62 8.25
N ILE A 653 1.84 34.92 7.20
CA ILE A 653 0.94 35.46 6.18
C ILE A 653 -0.40 35.87 6.82
N LEU A 654 -1.00 35.03 7.66
CA LEU A 654 -2.24 35.39 8.36
C LEU A 654 -2.06 36.62 9.25
N THR A 655 -0.90 36.75 9.89
CA THR A 655 -0.55 37.92 10.73
C THR A 655 -0.33 39.17 9.87
N GLU A 656 0.39 39.04 8.76
CA GLU A 656 0.63 40.09 7.76
C GLU A 656 -0.70 40.64 7.22
N LYS A 657 -1.64 39.74 6.93
CA LYS A 657 -2.99 40.07 6.43
C LYS A 657 -3.97 40.50 7.52
N GLY A 658 -3.58 40.43 8.80
CA GLY A 658 -4.42 40.87 9.92
C GLY A 658 -5.60 39.97 10.26
N VAL A 659 -5.62 38.72 9.77
CA VAL A 659 -6.73 37.76 9.94
C VAL A 659 -6.36 36.56 10.84
N VAL A 660 -5.19 36.59 11.47
CA VAL A 660 -4.70 35.49 12.34
C VAL A 660 -5.63 35.19 13.52
N ASP A 661 -6.23 36.21 14.12
CA ASP A 661 -7.16 36.07 15.25
C ASP A 661 -8.59 35.66 14.82
N GLU A 662 -8.82 35.55 13.51
CA GLU A 662 -10.10 35.21 12.90
C GLU A 662 -10.05 33.94 12.04
N THR A 663 -8.95 33.18 12.12
CA THR A 663 -8.70 32.01 11.27
C THR A 663 -8.51 30.75 12.12
N LEU A 664 -9.32 29.71 11.86
CA LEU A 664 -9.09 28.37 12.38
C LEU A 664 -8.14 27.62 11.43
N ILE A 665 -7.00 27.16 11.95
CA ILE A 665 -6.08 26.29 11.21
C ILE A 665 -6.34 24.85 11.65
N VAL A 666 -6.76 23.99 10.73
CA VAL A 666 -6.92 22.55 10.96
C VAL A 666 -5.76 21.83 10.29
N MET A 667 -5.03 21.00 11.03
CA MET A 667 -3.93 20.21 10.47
C MET A 667 -4.19 18.73 10.73
N ALA A 668 -4.05 17.91 9.69
CA ALA A 668 -4.12 16.47 9.81
C ALA A 668 -3.10 15.80 8.88
N GLY A 669 -2.33 14.84 9.36
CA GLY A 669 -1.56 13.98 8.46
C GLY A 669 -2.47 13.21 7.53
N ASP A 670 -2.10 13.02 6.27
CA ASP A 670 -2.82 12.08 5.39
C ASP A 670 -2.53 10.62 5.76
N HIS A 671 -1.27 10.34 6.02
CA HIS A 671 -0.74 9.13 6.57
C HIS A 671 0.67 9.39 7.10
N GLY A 672 1.16 8.49 7.94
CA GLY A 672 2.59 8.46 8.27
C GLY A 672 3.37 7.68 7.21
N LEU A 673 4.52 7.14 7.58
CA LEU A 673 5.21 6.13 6.78
C LEU A 673 6.11 5.24 7.62
N SER A 674 6.32 4.03 7.13
CA SER A 674 7.49 3.25 7.51
C SER A 674 8.73 3.84 6.83
N LEU A 675 9.80 3.91 7.59
CA LEU A 675 11.14 4.27 7.15
C LEU A 675 11.97 2.99 6.95
N PRO A 676 13.06 2.99 6.15
CA PRO A 676 13.72 1.75 5.70
C PRO A 676 14.30 0.89 6.83
N ASN A 677 14.17 1.34 8.08
CA ASN A 677 14.70 0.74 9.28
C ASN A 677 13.62 0.28 10.29
N ASP A 678 12.33 0.48 10.01
CA ASP A 678 11.21 0.02 10.85
C ASP A 678 10.11 -0.71 10.06
N GLY A 679 10.03 -0.57 8.73
CA GLY A 679 9.08 -1.37 7.96
C GLY A 679 9.00 -1.15 6.45
N GLY A 680 9.87 -0.34 5.83
CA GLY A 680 9.85 -0.07 4.37
C GLY A 680 10.12 1.39 4.04
N VAL A 681 9.94 1.84 2.79
CA VAL A 681 10.11 3.28 2.41
C VAL A 681 8.83 3.91 1.87
N THR A 682 7.73 3.16 1.92
CA THR A 682 6.45 3.52 1.33
C THR A 682 5.31 2.95 2.17
N PRO A 683 4.15 3.65 2.25
CA PRO A 683 2.92 3.10 2.81
C PRO A 683 2.27 2.03 1.91
N TYR A 684 2.71 1.86 0.66
CA TYR A 684 2.16 0.88 -0.29
C TYR A 684 2.23 -0.55 0.27
N ASP A 685 1.06 -1.18 0.45
CA ASP A 685 0.90 -2.50 1.06
C ASP A 685 1.72 -2.65 2.36
N ASN A 686 1.74 -1.60 3.21
CA ASN A 686 2.51 -1.60 4.44
C ASN A 686 1.62 -1.56 5.70
N PRO A 687 1.52 -2.66 6.47
CA PRO A 687 0.68 -2.73 7.67
C PRO A 687 1.30 -2.09 8.91
N HIS A 688 2.54 -1.61 8.87
CA HIS A 688 3.24 -1.11 10.05
C HIS A 688 2.58 0.16 10.61
N ILE A 689 2.50 0.25 11.95
CA ILE A 689 1.80 1.34 12.67
C ILE A 689 2.28 2.75 12.29
N GLY A 690 3.55 2.89 11.89
CA GLY A 690 4.14 4.14 11.45
C GLY A 690 3.42 4.79 10.26
N SER A 691 2.67 4.04 9.46
CA SER A 691 1.85 4.57 8.36
C SER A 691 0.49 5.14 8.81
N PHE A 692 0.07 4.93 10.05
CA PHE A 692 -1.30 5.19 10.51
C PHE A 692 -1.40 6.36 11.48
N HIS A 693 -0.41 6.48 12.38
CA HIS A 693 -0.38 7.51 13.42
C HIS A 693 0.07 8.85 12.85
N ILE A 694 -0.81 9.84 12.93
CA ILE A 694 -0.66 11.16 12.29
C ILE A 694 -0.81 12.28 13.33
N PRO A 695 -0.34 13.51 13.04
CA PRO A 695 -0.82 14.69 13.76
C PRO A 695 -2.29 14.98 13.44
N LEU A 696 -3.03 15.50 14.42
CA LEU A 696 -4.36 16.07 14.26
C LEU A 696 -4.55 17.24 15.24
N VAL A 697 -4.73 18.46 14.71
CA VAL A 697 -4.71 19.71 15.45
C VAL A 697 -5.77 20.68 14.91
N PHE A 698 -6.46 21.37 15.82
CA PHE A 698 -7.35 22.51 15.54
C PHE A 698 -6.78 23.71 16.28
N ALA A 699 -6.14 24.63 15.57
CA ALA A 699 -5.37 25.72 16.11
C ALA A 699 -6.08 27.06 15.91
N HIS A 700 -6.27 27.81 17.00
CA HIS A 700 -6.84 29.16 16.99
C HIS A 700 -6.29 29.95 18.18
N PRO A 701 -5.82 31.20 18.01
CA PRO A 701 -5.07 31.93 19.04
C PRO A 701 -5.88 32.23 20.31
N HIS A 702 -7.21 32.32 20.19
CA HIS A 702 -8.12 32.55 21.32
C HIS A 702 -8.70 31.27 21.96
N LEU A 703 -8.35 30.08 21.45
CA LEU A 703 -8.67 28.84 22.16
C LEU A 703 -7.58 28.54 23.20
N PRO A 704 -7.93 28.02 24.38
CA PRO A 704 -6.95 27.50 25.31
C PRO A 704 -6.39 26.19 24.76
N GLN A 705 -5.12 25.91 25.06
CA GLN A 705 -4.50 24.65 24.67
C GLN A 705 -5.18 23.48 25.40
N THR A 706 -5.77 22.56 24.66
CA THR A 706 -6.46 21.37 25.16
C THR A 706 -5.90 20.12 24.48
N GLU A 707 -5.44 19.16 25.28
CA GLU A 707 -4.95 17.87 24.79
C GLU A 707 -6.06 16.82 24.81
N ILE A 708 -6.22 16.09 23.70
CA ILE A 708 -7.08 14.91 23.60
C ILE A 708 -6.22 13.65 23.66
N THR A 709 -6.42 12.84 24.70
CA THR A 709 -5.71 11.57 24.91
C THR A 709 -6.53 10.36 24.45
N THR A 710 -7.87 10.47 24.45
CA THR A 710 -8.76 9.45 23.88
C THR A 710 -8.45 9.26 22.40
N PRO A 711 -8.41 8.02 21.87
CA PRO A 711 -8.13 7.76 20.46
C PRO A 711 -9.11 8.47 19.54
N VAL A 712 -8.60 9.09 18.47
CA VAL A 712 -9.40 9.79 17.45
C VAL A 712 -9.01 9.35 16.04
N ILE A 713 -9.90 9.61 15.09
CA ILE A 713 -9.75 9.27 13.68
C ILE A 713 -10.19 10.43 12.78
N THR A 714 -9.58 10.58 11.59
CA THR A 714 -9.74 11.78 10.73
C THR A 714 -11.17 12.08 10.26
N GLN A 715 -12.09 11.11 10.27
CA GLN A 715 -13.51 11.39 9.98
C GLN A 715 -14.18 12.33 10.98
N GLN A 716 -13.57 12.52 12.15
CA GLN A 716 -14.07 13.44 13.18
C GLN A 716 -13.77 14.92 12.87
N VAL A 717 -13.04 15.22 11.78
CA VAL A 717 -12.66 16.59 11.44
C VAL A 717 -13.87 17.46 11.10
N VAL A 718 -14.71 17.04 10.14
CA VAL A 718 -15.89 17.79 9.74
C VAL A 718 -16.85 18.06 10.91
N PRO A 719 -17.31 17.06 11.68
CA PRO A 719 -18.20 17.32 12.81
C PRO A 719 -17.57 18.21 13.88
N THR A 720 -16.25 18.14 14.10
CA THR A 720 -15.55 19.04 15.04
C THR A 720 -15.52 20.49 14.53
N VAL A 721 -15.31 20.71 13.23
CA VAL A 721 -15.34 22.07 12.65
C VAL A 721 -16.76 22.66 12.74
N LEU A 722 -17.79 21.87 12.43
CA LEU A 722 -19.18 22.32 12.54
C LEU A 722 -19.55 22.68 13.98
N ASP A 723 -19.19 21.84 14.94
CA ASP A 723 -19.44 22.09 16.36
C ASP A 723 -18.66 23.33 16.85
N LEU A 724 -17.40 23.51 16.43
CA LEU A 724 -16.62 24.73 16.73
C LEU A 724 -17.30 25.99 16.19
N LEU A 725 -17.74 25.98 14.93
CA LEU A 725 -18.41 27.11 14.28
C LEU A 725 -19.72 27.49 14.98
N SER A 726 -20.51 26.50 15.40
CA SER A 726 -21.75 26.70 16.15
C SER A 726 -21.50 27.20 17.58
N GLN A 727 -20.62 26.54 18.34
CA GLN A 727 -20.37 26.87 19.74
C GLN A 727 -19.61 28.19 19.92
N SER A 728 -18.85 28.64 18.90
CA SER A 728 -18.19 29.94 18.91
C SER A 728 -19.07 31.09 18.40
N SER A 729 -20.34 30.81 18.02
CA SER A 729 -21.25 31.79 17.41
C SER A 729 -20.69 32.44 16.13
N SER A 730 -19.86 31.70 15.38
CA SER A 730 -19.23 32.17 14.13
C SER A 730 -20.10 31.93 12.89
N LEU A 731 -21.35 31.51 13.07
CA LEU A 731 -22.34 31.32 12.02
C LEU A 731 -23.52 32.27 12.23
N SER A 732 -24.20 32.59 11.14
CA SER A 732 -25.49 33.28 11.17
C SER A 732 -26.58 32.35 11.73
N PRO A 733 -27.72 32.86 12.24
CA PRO A 733 -28.74 32.01 12.86
C PRO A 733 -29.24 30.85 12.00
N ASN A 734 -29.49 31.06 10.70
CA ASN A 734 -29.94 29.98 9.80
C ASN A 734 -28.81 29.00 9.48
N SER A 735 -27.57 29.50 9.34
CA SER A 735 -26.40 28.63 9.15
C SER A 735 -26.10 27.78 10.38
N THR A 736 -26.35 28.30 11.59
CA THR A 736 -26.24 27.54 12.84
C THR A 736 -27.24 26.40 12.89
N GLU A 737 -28.50 26.65 12.52
CA GLU A 737 -29.52 25.58 12.45
C GLU A 737 -29.11 24.49 11.44
N ALA A 738 -28.66 24.88 10.26
CA ALA A 738 -28.16 23.93 9.26
C ALA A 738 -26.93 23.15 9.76
N ALA A 739 -26.01 23.79 10.48
CA ALA A 739 -24.83 23.13 11.06
C ALA A 739 -25.22 22.11 12.13
N GLU A 740 -26.20 22.41 12.99
CA GLU A 740 -26.70 21.49 14.02
C GLU A 740 -27.43 20.28 13.42
N ASP A 741 -28.24 20.51 12.38
CA ASP A 741 -28.88 19.45 11.59
C ASP A 741 -27.83 18.52 10.96
N LEU A 742 -26.79 19.09 10.34
CA LEU A 742 -25.71 18.33 9.70
C LEU A 742 -24.84 17.58 10.71
N LEU A 743 -24.54 18.19 11.85
CA LEU A 743 -23.75 17.56 12.90
C LEU A 743 -24.38 16.24 13.37
N SER A 744 -25.71 16.14 13.34
CA SER A 744 -26.45 14.95 13.75
C SER A 744 -26.29 13.75 12.83
N ILE A 745 -25.86 13.93 11.56
CA ILE A 745 -25.77 12.85 10.57
C ILE A 745 -24.36 12.29 10.36
N TYR A 746 -23.31 12.95 10.88
CA TYR A 746 -21.93 12.46 10.73
C TYR A 746 -21.62 11.31 11.70
N GLU A 747 -20.81 10.35 11.24
CA GLU A 747 -20.37 9.19 12.02
C GLU A 747 -19.39 9.55 13.16
N GLY A 748 -18.60 10.60 12.93
CA GLY A 748 -17.52 11.00 13.82
C GLY A 748 -18.02 11.79 15.02
N GLN A 749 -17.54 11.44 16.21
CA GLN A 749 -17.74 12.24 17.42
C GLN A 749 -17.00 13.60 17.32
N SER A 750 -17.60 14.65 17.87
CA SER A 750 -16.95 15.97 17.97
C SER A 750 -15.85 15.96 19.03
N MET A 751 -14.67 16.50 18.71
CA MET A 751 -13.53 16.57 19.63
C MET A 751 -13.60 17.74 20.62
N ILE A 752 -14.62 18.61 20.54
CA ILE A 752 -14.84 19.67 21.53
C ILE A 752 -15.73 19.22 22.69
N ARG A 753 -16.10 17.95 22.73
CA ARG A 753 -16.93 17.29 23.75
C ARG A 753 -16.20 16.03 24.24
N ASP A 754 -16.63 15.50 25.39
CA ASP A 754 -16.07 14.25 25.90
C ASP A 754 -16.28 13.12 24.89
N LEU A 755 -15.18 12.48 24.47
CA LEU A 755 -15.20 11.35 23.55
C LEU A 755 -15.59 10.08 24.30
N VAL A 756 -16.58 9.36 23.77
CA VAL A 756 -17.13 8.13 24.35
C VAL A 756 -16.46 6.92 23.68
N PRO A 757 -15.59 6.18 24.40
CA PRO A 757 -14.88 5.04 23.80
C PRO A 757 -15.75 3.79 23.67
N GLU A 758 -16.76 3.65 24.55
CA GLU A 758 -17.69 2.53 24.60
C GLU A 758 -19.02 3.00 25.19
N ASP A 759 -20.14 2.50 24.64
CA ASP A 759 -21.50 2.79 25.11
C ASP A 759 -22.40 1.54 25.00
N HIS A 760 -23.00 1.12 26.11
CA HIS A 760 -23.89 -0.05 26.19
C HIS A 760 -23.32 -1.33 25.53
N GLY A 761 -22.01 -1.57 25.67
CA GLY A 761 -21.31 -2.72 25.07
C GLY A 761 -20.91 -2.54 23.60
N ARG A 762 -21.24 -1.40 22.98
CA ARG A 762 -20.73 -1.01 21.66
C ARG A 762 -19.43 -0.27 21.84
N GLN A 763 -18.39 -0.69 21.14
CA GLN A 763 -17.10 0.01 21.14
C GLN A 763 -17.08 1.01 19.99
N ASN A 764 -16.42 2.15 20.18
CA ASN A 764 -16.12 3.08 19.10
C ASN A 764 -15.01 2.48 18.23
N TRP A 765 -15.41 1.83 17.13
CA TRP A 765 -14.52 1.18 16.18
C TRP A 765 -13.90 2.18 15.20
N GLN A 766 -12.62 1.99 14.91
CA GLN A 766 -11.84 2.85 14.03
C GLN A 766 -11.29 2.01 12.88
N PHE A 767 -11.74 2.32 11.66
CA PHE A 767 -11.37 1.62 10.43
C PHE A 767 -10.42 2.47 9.59
N THR A 768 -9.31 1.87 9.16
CA THR A 768 -8.36 2.49 8.23
C THR A 768 -8.21 1.65 6.98
N VAL A 769 -8.64 2.19 5.84
CA VAL A 769 -8.45 1.56 4.52
C VAL A 769 -6.98 1.70 4.11
N MET A 770 -6.28 0.56 3.99
CA MET A 770 -4.83 0.60 3.80
C MET A 770 -4.45 0.73 2.33
N ASN A 771 -3.44 1.55 2.03
CA ASN A 771 -2.85 1.69 0.70
C ASN A 771 -2.49 0.32 0.10
N THR A 772 -3.00 -0.03 -1.08
CA THR A 772 -3.72 0.83 -2.07
C THR A 772 -5.24 0.94 -1.90
N GLY A 773 -5.83 0.13 -1.04
CA GLY A 773 -7.23 0.17 -0.62
C GLY A 773 -7.98 -1.16 -0.81
N GLY A 774 -7.35 -2.12 -1.48
CA GLY A 774 -7.96 -3.41 -1.83
C GLY A 774 -7.36 -4.64 -1.13
N SER A 775 -6.21 -4.51 -0.47
CA SER A 775 -5.45 -5.65 0.08
C SER A 775 -5.72 -5.90 1.56
N TRP A 776 -5.68 -4.84 2.39
CA TRP A 776 -5.86 -4.92 3.84
C TRP A 776 -6.78 -3.83 4.38
N LEU A 777 -7.37 -4.11 5.54
CA LEU A 777 -8.10 -3.18 6.39
C LEU A 777 -7.50 -3.20 7.79
N ALA A 778 -7.20 -2.05 8.38
CA ALA A 778 -6.82 -2.00 9.80
C ALA A 778 -8.02 -1.62 10.66
N VAL A 779 -8.15 -2.29 11.81
CA VAL A 779 -9.22 -2.08 12.79
C VAL A 779 -8.62 -1.87 14.17
N ARG A 780 -9.12 -0.85 14.86
CA ARG A 780 -8.87 -0.54 16.28
C ARG A 780 -10.19 -0.21 16.96
N SER A 781 -10.16 -0.11 18.28
CA SER A 781 -11.28 0.42 19.07
C SER A 781 -10.76 1.46 20.05
N ALA A 782 -11.54 2.51 20.29
CA ALA A 782 -11.17 3.50 21.29
C ALA A 782 -11.23 2.91 22.72
N ALA A 783 -12.07 1.89 22.94
CA ALA A 783 -12.20 1.18 24.22
C ALA A 783 -10.98 0.32 24.58
N LYS A 784 -10.32 -0.28 23.56
CA LYS A 784 -9.09 -1.09 23.71
C LYS A 784 -8.00 -0.54 22.78
N PRO A 785 -7.44 0.63 23.07
CA PRO A 785 -6.48 1.31 22.17
C PRO A 785 -5.17 0.55 21.97
N ALA A 786 -4.84 -0.36 22.89
CA ALA A 786 -3.68 -1.24 22.85
C ALA A 786 -3.78 -2.29 21.73
N TYR A 787 -4.99 -2.70 21.33
CA TYR A 787 -5.15 -3.77 20.35
C TYR A 787 -5.36 -3.22 18.96
N ARG A 788 -4.71 -3.88 18.00
CA ARG A 788 -4.82 -3.58 16.58
C ARG A 788 -4.86 -4.86 15.78
N LEU A 789 -5.81 -4.93 14.86
CA LEU A 789 -5.97 -6.03 13.92
C LEU A 789 -5.87 -5.51 12.49
N VAL A 790 -4.98 -6.06 11.69
CA VAL A 790 -4.91 -5.86 10.26
C VAL A 790 -5.49 -7.10 9.58
N ILE A 791 -6.53 -6.87 8.80
CA ILE A 791 -7.46 -7.85 8.26
C ILE A 791 -7.21 -7.99 6.75
N PRO A 792 -6.98 -9.21 6.25
CA PRO A 792 -6.80 -9.45 4.82
C PRO A 792 -8.13 -9.31 4.09
N LEU A 793 -8.15 -8.54 3.01
CA LEU A 793 -9.27 -8.42 2.06
C LEU A 793 -9.10 -9.35 0.85
N VAL A 794 -7.93 -9.96 0.73
CA VAL A 794 -7.52 -10.92 -0.31
C VAL A 794 -6.81 -12.10 0.35
N ASP A 795 -6.68 -13.22 -0.38
CA ASP A 795 -6.19 -14.49 0.18
C ASP A 795 -4.68 -14.64 0.27
N ASP A 796 -3.95 -13.74 -0.36
CA ASP A 796 -2.50 -13.73 -0.50
C ASP A 796 -1.79 -12.87 0.56
N VAL A 797 -2.54 -12.36 1.54
CA VAL A 797 -1.98 -11.55 2.64
C VAL A 797 -2.46 -12.08 4.00
N GLU A 798 -1.65 -11.87 5.04
CA GLU A 798 -1.93 -12.43 6.37
C GLU A 798 -2.87 -11.56 7.22
N TRP A 799 -3.53 -12.21 8.18
CA TRP A 799 -4.01 -11.51 9.37
C TRP A 799 -2.81 -11.13 10.23
N ARG A 800 -2.88 -9.96 10.85
CA ARG A 800 -1.84 -9.46 11.74
C ARG A 800 -2.45 -8.82 12.97
N PHE A 801 -2.07 -9.30 14.15
CA PHE A 801 -2.45 -8.73 15.43
C PHE A 801 -1.24 -8.15 16.14
N THR A 802 -1.44 -6.99 16.77
CA THR A 802 -0.45 -6.38 17.66
C THR A 802 -1.10 -5.80 18.91
N ASP A 803 -0.44 -6.04 20.06
CA ASP A 803 -0.64 -5.30 21.30
C ASP A 803 0.37 -4.13 21.32
N VAL A 804 -0.05 -2.96 20.86
CA VAL A 804 0.83 -1.79 20.64
C VAL A 804 1.32 -1.15 21.94
N GLU A 805 0.77 -1.52 23.10
CA GLU A 805 1.35 -1.11 24.39
C GLU A 805 2.63 -1.91 24.70
N LYS A 806 2.62 -3.21 24.39
CA LYS A 806 3.79 -4.10 24.58
C LYS A 806 4.79 -4.01 23.43
N ASP A 807 4.31 -3.81 22.21
CA ASP A 807 5.12 -3.70 21.00
C ASP A 807 4.73 -2.45 20.19
N PRO A 808 5.07 -1.24 20.68
CA PRO A 808 4.65 0.02 20.07
C PRO A 808 5.21 0.28 18.69
N GLN A 809 6.21 -0.48 18.26
CA GLN A 809 6.82 -0.40 16.93
C GLN A 809 6.53 -1.67 16.11
N GLU A 810 5.58 -2.50 16.56
CA GLU A 810 5.14 -3.73 15.93
C GLU A 810 6.25 -4.58 15.30
N LYS A 811 7.35 -4.77 16.04
CA LYS A 811 8.52 -5.53 15.61
C LYS A 811 8.25 -7.03 15.59
N ASN A 812 7.40 -7.51 16.50
CA ASN A 812 7.04 -8.91 16.69
C ASN A 812 5.51 -9.09 16.67
N PRO A 813 4.85 -8.76 15.55
CA PRO A 813 3.42 -8.93 15.40
C PRO A 813 3.07 -10.41 15.26
N VAL A 814 1.90 -10.81 15.74
CA VAL A 814 1.38 -12.17 15.50
C VAL A 814 0.75 -12.21 14.11
N LYS A 815 1.22 -13.11 13.24
CA LYS A 815 0.74 -13.24 11.86
C LYS A 815 0.29 -14.66 11.56
N ASP A 816 -0.83 -14.80 10.85
CA ASP A 816 -1.27 -16.09 10.32
C ASP A 816 -2.20 -15.87 9.11
N PHE A 817 -2.18 -16.77 8.13
CA PHE A 817 -3.18 -16.76 7.05
C PHE A 817 -4.58 -17.18 7.53
N ASN A 818 -4.66 -17.91 8.65
CA ASN A 818 -5.90 -18.43 9.21
C ASN A 818 -6.23 -17.76 10.54
N LEU A 819 -7.40 -17.11 10.61
CA LEU A 819 -7.88 -16.41 11.81
C LEU A 819 -7.95 -17.30 13.06
N VAL A 820 -8.27 -18.58 12.92
CA VAL A 820 -8.40 -19.50 14.07
C VAL A 820 -7.03 -19.86 14.65
N ASP A 821 -6.03 -20.03 13.79
CA ASP A 821 -4.67 -20.31 14.26
C ASP A 821 -3.97 -19.06 14.79
N LEU A 822 -4.29 -17.89 14.22
CA LEU A 822 -3.97 -16.59 14.81
C LEU A 822 -4.51 -16.51 16.24
N ALA A 823 -5.81 -16.75 16.43
CA ALA A 823 -6.47 -16.68 17.73
C ALA A 823 -5.84 -17.62 18.76
N LYS A 824 -5.47 -18.86 18.39
CA LYS A 824 -4.76 -19.78 19.29
C LYS A 824 -3.39 -19.25 19.74
N THR A 825 -2.69 -18.58 18.84
CA THR A 825 -1.39 -17.98 19.15
C THR A 825 -1.57 -16.77 20.07
N ILE A 826 -2.57 -15.93 19.80
CA ILE A 826 -2.94 -14.80 20.66
C ILE A 826 -3.39 -15.27 22.05
N GLU A 827 -4.19 -16.33 22.15
CA GLU A 827 -4.65 -16.89 23.43
C GLU A 827 -3.45 -17.24 24.32
N LYS A 828 -2.45 -17.88 23.73
CA LYS A 828 -1.23 -18.31 24.41
C LYS A 828 -0.37 -17.12 24.87
N ASP A 829 -0.23 -16.10 24.02
CA ASP A 829 0.77 -15.04 24.23
C ASP A 829 0.17 -13.76 24.89
N HIS A 830 -1.14 -13.51 24.72
CA HIS A 830 -1.85 -12.31 25.18
C HIS A 830 -3.11 -12.60 26.02
N GLY A 831 -3.58 -13.85 26.10
CA GLY A 831 -4.73 -14.25 26.90
C GLY A 831 -6.08 -14.20 26.16
N THR A 832 -7.14 -14.63 26.85
CA THR A 832 -8.49 -14.77 26.28
C THR A 832 -9.13 -13.45 25.91
N ASP A 833 -8.89 -12.39 26.69
CA ASP A 833 -9.47 -11.05 26.44
C ASP A 833 -9.05 -10.50 25.07
N ALA A 834 -7.81 -10.74 24.65
CA ALA A 834 -7.31 -10.35 23.33
C ALA A 834 -7.97 -11.17 22.21
N VAL A 835 -8.25 -12.45 22.46
CA VAL A 835 -8.96 -13.31 21.50
C VAL A 835 -10.42 -12.89 21.35
N ASP A 836 -11.09 -12.57 22.45
CA ASP A 836 -12.47 -12.07 22.44
C ASP A 836 -12.56 -10.75 21.65
N TRP A 837 -11.61 -9.84 21.87
CA TRP A 837 -11.54 -8.59 21.09
C TRP A 837 -11.26 -8.84 19.61
N VAL A 838 -10.33 -9.76 19.26
CA VAL A 838 -10.05 -10.10 17.86
C VAL A 838 -11.25 -10.75 17.18
N ARG A 839 -12.00 -11.58 17.91
CA ARG A 839 -13.26 -12.16 17.43
C ARG A 839 -14.25 -11.03 17.11
N ASP A 840 -14.49 -10.10 18.04
CA ASP A 840 -15.40 -8.97 17.84
C ASP A 840 -14.95 -8.10 16.65
N ALA A 841 -13.67 -7.72 16.60
CA ALA A 841 -13.11 -6.91 15.53
C ALA A 841 -13.27 -7.56 14.15
N ALA A 842 -13.07 -8.87 14.05
CA ALA A 842 -13.20 -9.60 12.78
C ALA A 842 -14.65 -9.64 12.28
N HIS A 843 -15.63 -9.90 13.17
CA HIS A 843 -17.05 -9.95 12.82
C HIS A 843 -17.62 -8.57 12.49
N VAL A 844 -17.25 -7.56 13.28
CA VAL A 844 -17.59 -6.16 13.01
C VAL A 844 -17.05 -5.72 11.65
N ALA A 845 -15.80 -6.06 11.33
CA ALA A 845 -15.21 -5.75 10.03
C ALA A 845 -15.89 -6.49 8.85
N GLU A 846 -16.30 -7.75 9.05
CA GLU A 846 -17.01 -8.52 8.01
C GLU A 846 -18.33 -7.87 7.61
N TRP A 847 -19.10 -7.37 8.58
CA TRP A 847 -20.29 -6.58 8.32
C TRP A 847 -19.94 -5.21 7.73
N TRP A 848 -19.03 -4.47 8.37
CA TRP A 848 -18.71 -3.08 8.02
C TRP A 848 -18.18 -2.94 6.59
N VAL A 849 -17.35 -3.86 6.08
CA VAL A 849 -16.84 -3.77 4.69
C VAL A 849 -17.99 -3.89 3.68
N THR A 850 -18.97 -4.73 3.96
CA THR A 850 -20.15 -4.89 3.10
C THR A 850 -20.98 -3.61 3.13
N GLU A 851 -21.17 -3.03 4.32
CA GLU A 851 -21.94 -1.79 4.49
C GLU A 851 -21.23 -0.57 3.87
N ASN A 852 -19.91 -0.48 3.98
CA ASN A 852 -19.10 0.52 3.29
C ASN A 852 -19.36 0.48 1.77
N TRP A 853 -19.40 -0.70 1.16
CA TRP A 853 -19.75 -0.81 -0.26
C TRP A 853 -21.19 -0.37 -0.55
N HIS A 854 -22.14 -0.67 0.34
CA HIS A 854 -23.53 -0.23 0.19
C HIS A 854 -23.66 1.30 0.24
N LEU A 855 -23.01 1.95 1.21
CA LEU A 855 -22.98 3.41 1.37
C LEU A 855 -22.43 4.10 0.13
N TYR A 856 -21.32 3.61 -0.41
CA TYR A 856 -20.70 4.16 -1.63
C TYR A 856 -21.44 3.78 -2.92
N ARG A 857 -22.52 3.00 -2.85
CA ARG A 857 -23.20 2.39 -4.00
C ARG A 857 -22.23 1.59 -4.89
N TYR A 858 -21.17 1.06 -4.29
CA TYR A 858 -20.11 0.32 -4.95
C TYR A 858 -20.55 -1.13 -5.19
N ARG A 859 -20.36 -1.59 -6.42
CA ARG A 859 -20.53 -3.01 -6.78
C ARG A 859 -19.22 -3.53 -7.33
N ARG A 860 -18.61 -4.47 -6.61
CA ARG A 860 -17.38 -5.12 -7.05
C ARG A 860 -17.62 -5.84 -8.38
N LYS A 861 -17.03 -5.34 -9.47
CA LYS A 861 -17.10 -6.00 -10.77
C LYS A 861 -16.34 -7.34 -10.69
N PRO A 862 -16.90 -8.47 -11.13
CA PRO A 862 -16.11 -9.68 -11.30
C PRO A 862 -15.02 -9.40 -12.34
N LYS A 863 -13.75 -9.73 -12.05
CA LYS A 863 -12.73 -9.74 -13.11
C LYS A 863 -13.17 -10.73 -14.20
N PRO A 864 -13.00 -10.37 -15.49
CA PRO A 864 -13.37 -11.23 -16.61
C PRO A 864 -12.58 -12.55 -16.63
#